data_AF-A0A412Y199-F1
#
_entry.id   AF-A0A412Y199-F1
#
_cell.length_a   1.000
_cell.length_b   1.000
_cell.length_c   1.000
_cell.angle_alpha   90.00
_cell.angle_beta   90.00
_cell.angle_gamma   90.00
#
_symmetry.space_group_name_H-M   'P 1'
#
loop_
_entity.id
_entity.type
_entity.pdbx_description
1 polymer ?
#
loop_
_entity_poly.entity_id
_entity_poly.type
_entity_poly.pdbx_seq_one_letter_code
_entity_poly.pdbx_strand_id
1 'polypeptide(L)'
;MNMMKRCVFLSLFLLASSYLLHAGEIDDKSVVISKQPKLWQTFCLSEVRLLPGSPFYHAMLVSQQYLLDADIERMLNGRRKEVGIPEKKPYPGSNQPQGTRITDWHHYVSGTSLMYAQTGDTRFLDRVNYLIDELTMLDVRRDSLYQVQGKTPELPYAKLMKGELVLNNPDEAGYPWGGLCWIPFYWQHKEFAAYRDAYLYCNNTKALRLWIKQAEPVTEFILKVNPDLFEGFLDMENGGINAVFADLYALTGDERYMAASMKLNHQKVILNIANGKDVLYGRHANFHLPAFEGTARQYQLTGDEVCRKATQNFAEIYYKDHMNCIGGNGCYERFGRPGEITKRLGSTSSETCNTYNMMKIALNTFESTGDLRHMDYFERAIYNHILASQDPETGGVTYYTMLLPGGFKSYSDRFNIEGIWCCVGTGMENHSKYGEGIYFNNHQSLYVNLFIPSELNWKEKNLHLKQETDFPQGDCTTLTILESGSYDHPIYIRYPHWAGREVSVRINGEEYPLHARAGEYIRLQHPWKTGDRIQVEMKQTFRLEAAPDDPFMNVIFRGPVAYAAQLGSDHIPNDHIKFSRQNNAFRPLDDIPLFIVNKMDLESWLKADKAIPQAYRTQKAGILNGKPKDVLLRPYYQTHHQRYSLYLNMYTPEEMAYRKRVVSDELRTSSDTDEKAHRLMAEKSEKAPQAVLSNVWEATRLGRMTDTDGWFSYQVKVNPDATQNYLVVTYWGTGQENHDFDILIDGQKIATECLMNKHPLTFYEEIYKIPADMTDGKEKVTVRFQSHPGKKAGAVFALKVTTEPDLFPGYSFYL
;
A
#
# COMPACT_ATOMS: atom_id res chain seq x y z
N MET A 1 -6.48 -39.57 -76.20
CA MET A 1 -5.45 -39.12 -75.26
C MET A 1 -6.17 -38.34 -74.15
N ASN A 2 -6.32 -39.00 -72.98
CA ASN A 2 -6.79 -38.55 -71.64
C ASN A 2 -8.19 -37.89 -71.50
N MET A 3 -9.22 -38.65 -71.10
CA MET A 3 -9.79 -38.82 -69.72
C MET A 3 -10.55 -37.59 -69.19
N MET A 4 -11.90 -37.56 -69.18
CA MET A 4 -12.86 -38.08 -68.17
C MET A 4 -13.34 -37.06 -67.11
N LYS A 5 -14.64 -36.71 -67.20
CA LYS A 5 -15.69 -36.63 -66.15
C LYS A 5 -15.44 -36.00 -64.76
N ARG A 6 -16.37 -35.07 -64.44
CA ARG A 6 -17.24 -34.96 -63.22
C ARG A 6 -16.67 -34.61 -61.83
N CYS A 7 -17.51 -33.80 -61.14
CA CYS A 7 -17.85 -33.77 -59.70
C CYS A 7 -17.08 -32.84 -58.72
N VAL A 8 -17.84 -31.86 -58.19
CA VAL A 8 -18.21 -31.63 -56.77
C VAL A 8 -17.22 -32.06 -55.66
N PHE A 9 -17.05 -31.15 -54.69
CA PHE A 9 -16.39 -31.25 -53.37
C PHE A 9 -14.85 -31.11 -53.35
N LEU A 10 -14.38 -29.97 -52.84
CA LEU A 10 -13.60 -29.98 -51.59
C LEU A 10 -13.74 -28.65 -50.85
N SER A 11 -14.49 -28.72 -49.75
CA SER A 11 -14.44 -27.83 -48.61
C SER A 11 -13.11 -28.00 -47.85
N LEU A 12 -12.83 -27.05 -46.96
CA LEU A 12 -11.94 -27.16 -45.78
C LEU A 12 -10.41 -27.16 -46.02
N PHE A 13 -9.76 -26.07 -45.59
CA PHE A 13 -8.71 -26.03 -44.55
C PHE A 13 -7.81 -24.81 -44.74
N LEU A 14 -8.29 -23.64 -44.33
CA LEU A 14 -7.44 -22.59 -43.76
C LEU A 14 -8.15 -22.06 -42.51
N LEU A 15 -8.55 -22.99 -41.62
CA LEU A 15 -8.52 -22.71 -40.20
C LEU A 15 -7.03 -22.59 -39.86
N ALA A 16 -6.49 -21.37 -39.94
CA ALA A 16 -5.42 -21.03 -39.02
C ALA A 16 -6.07 -21.16 -37.65
N SER A 17 -5.91 -22.33 -37.03
CA SER A 17 -6.01 -22.47 -35.59
C SER A 17 -4.96 -21.53 -35.01
N SER A 18 -5.32 -20.26 -34.86
CA SER A 18 -4.82 -19.45 -33.77
C SER A 18 -5.18 -20.25 -32.53
N TYR A 19 -4.25 -21.09 -32.08
CA TYR A 19 -4.25 -21.54 -30.71
C TYR A 19 -4.19 -20.24 -29.91
N LEU A 20 -5.36 -19.75 -29.51
CA LEU A 20 -5.46 -18.76 -28.48
C LEU A 20 -4.93 -19.47 -27.23
N LEU A 21 -3.63 -19.29 -27.01
CA LEU A 21 -2.93 -19.73 -25.83
C LEU A 21 -3.37 -18.79 -24.72
N HIS A 22 -4.47 -19.12 -24.07
CA HIS A 22 -4.97 -18.29 -22.98
C HIS A 22 -4.35 -18.74 -21.66
N ALA A 23 -3.95 -17.78 -20.84
CA ALA A 23 -3.49 -17.99 -19.48
C ALA A 23 -3.78 -16.71 -18.68
N GLY A 24 -4.56 -16.83 -17.60
CA GLY A 24 -5.17 -15.73 -16.84
C GLY A 24 -6.64 -15.50 -17.21
N GLU A 25 -7.52 -15.21 -16.24
CA GLU A 25 -8.98 -15.30 -16.42
C GLU A 25 -9.57 -14.37 -17.49
N ILE A 26 -8.98 -13.19 -17.67
CA ILE A 26 -9.42 -12.25 -18.71
C ILE A 26 -8.92 -12.65 -20.09
N ASP A 27 -7.72 -13.21 -20.16
CA ASP A 27 -7.10 -13.59 -21.42
C ASP A 27 -7.94 -14.73 -22.03
N ASP A 28 -8.41 -15.70 -21.23
CA ASP A 28 -9.36 -16.78 -21.61
C ASP A 28 -10.66 -16.31 -22.27
N LYS A 29 -11.07 -15.06 -22.03
CA LYS A 29 -12.36 -14.51 -22.48
C LYS A 29 -12.19 -13.35 -23.45
N SER A 30 -10.96 -12.96 -23.76
CA SER A 30 -10.71 -11.83 -24.64
C SER A 30 -11.00 -12.19 -26.10
N VAL A 31 -11.66 -11.29 -26.80
CA VAL A 31 -11.89 -11.38 -28.26
C VAL A 31 -10.87 -10.56 -29.06
N VAL A 32 -10.07 -9.75 -28.36
CA VAL A 32 -9.03 -8.90 -28.94
C VAL A 32 -7.67 -9.58 -28.78
N ILE A 33 -6.91 -9.66 -29.87
CA ILE A 33 -5.53 -10.13 -29.81
C ILE A 33 -4.65 -8.97 -29.35
N SER A 34 -3.99 -9.13 -28.20
CA SER A 34 -3.03 -8.17 -27.65
C SER A 34 -1.91 -7.87 -28.65
N LYS A 35 -1.67 -6.58 -28.93
CA LYS A 35 -0.58 -6.15 -29.83
C LYS A 35 0.81 -6.34 -29.22
N GLN A 36 0.92 -6.27 -27.89
CA GLN A 36 2.13 -6.59 -27.15
C GLN A 36 1.81 -7.74 -26.20
N PRO A 37 2.03 -9.00 -26.61
CA PRO A 37 1.76 -10.14 -25.75
C PRO A 37 2.65 -10.05 -24.50
N LYS A 38 2.09 -10.48 -23.37
CA LYS A 38 2.85 -10.59 -22.12
C LYS A 38 4.00 -11.58 -22.31
N LEU A 39 5.16 -11.27 -21.75
CA LEU A 39 6.29 -12.18 -21.64
C LEU A 39 5.94 -13.35 -20.71
N TRP A 40 5.30 -13.03 -19.57
CA TRP A 40 4.82 -14.01 -18.59
C TRP A 40 3.32 -13.91 -18.43
N GLN A 41 2.66 -15.06 -18.37
CA GLN A 41 1.24 -15.20 -18.11
C GLN A 41 1.02 -15.70 -16.69
N THR A 42 0.01 -15.14 -16.02
CA THR A 42 -0.52 -15.70 -14.78
C THR A 42 -1.30 -16.98 -15.07
N PHE A 43 -1.45 -17.81 -14.05
CA PHE A 43 -2.44 -18.88 -14.05
C PHE A 43 -3.76 -18.33 -13.54
N CYS A 44 -4.87 -18.95 -13.97
CA CYS A 44 -6.15 -18.66 -13.36
C CYS A 44 -6.08 -19.05 -11.87
N LEU A 45 -6.68 -18.25 -10.99
CA LEU A 45 -6.83 -18.54 -9.57
C LEU A 45 -7.44 -19.93 -9.34
N SER A 46 -8.30 -20.38 -10.26
CA SER A 46 -8.91 -21.73 -10.21
C SER A 46 -7.92 -22.89 -10.35
N GLU A 47 -6.73 -22.62 -10.88
CA GLU A 47 -5.68 -23.60 -11.14
C GLU A 47 -4.62 -23.62 -10.04
N VAL A 48 -4.57 -22.59 -9.18
CA VAL A 48 -3.63 -22.46 -8.08
C VAL A 48 -4.39 -22.52 -6.75
N ARG A 49 -4.23 -23.61 -6.01
CA ARG A 49 -4.92 -23.85 -4.72
C ARG A 49 -3.95 -23.73 -3.57
N LEU A 50 -4.21 -22.83 -2.62
CA LEU A 50 -3.41 -22.75 -1.39
C LEU A 50 -3.57 -24.02 -0.56
N LEU A 51 -2.47 -24.48 0.02
CA LEU A 51 -2.46 -25.62 0.93
C LEU A 51 -2.59 -25.18 2.41
N PRO A 52 -3.20 -26.03 3.27
CA PRO A 52 -3.26 -25.79 4.70
C PRO A 52 -1.89 -25.63 5.36
N GLY A 53 -1.85 -24.92 6.49
CA GLY A 53 -0.64 -24.79 7.33
C GLY A 53 0.20 -23.54 7.08
N SER A 54 -0.12 -22.74 6.06
CA SER A 54 0.52 -21.44 5.82
C SER A 54 -0.26 -20.28 6.44
N PRO A 55 0.40 -19.15 6.80
CA PRO A 55 -0.30 -17.96 7.26
C PRO A 55 -1.23 -17.36 6.19
N PHE A 56 -0.92 -17.54 4.90
CA PHE A 56 -1.78 -17.13 3.79
C PHE A 56 -3.07 -17.93 3.72
N TYR A 57 -3.00 -19.25 3.90
CA TYR A 57 -4.18 -20.09 3.96
C TYR A 57 -5.08 -19.72 5.14
N HIS A 58 -4.48 -19.48 6.32
CA HIS A 58 -5.23 -19.01 7.50
C HIS A 58 -5.94 -17.68 7.23
N ALA A 59 -5.24 -16.67 6.70
CA ALA A 59 -5.82 -15.38 6.33
C ALA A 59 -6.98 -15.53 5.32
N MET A 60 -6.83 -16.41 4.32
CA MET A 60 -7.90 -16.75 3.37
C MET A 60 -9.12 -17.36 4.09
N LEU A 61 -8.94 -18.29 5.03
CA LEU A 61 -10.04 -18.89 5.80
C LEU A 61 -10.81 -17.85 6.62
N VAL A 62 -10.10 -16.95 7.29
CA VAL A 62 -10.71 -15.91 8.11
C VAL A 62 -11.48 -14.92 7.22
N SER A 63 -10.92 -14.59 6.05
CA SER A 63 -11.61 -13.77 5.03
C SER A 63 -12.85 -14.46 4.45
N GLN A 64 -12.82 -15.79 4.23
CA GLN A 64 -14.01 -16.54 3.84
C GLN A 64 -15.13 -16.34 4.85
N GLN A 65 -14.84 -16.48 6.14
CA GLN A 65 -15.85 -16.28 7.17
C GLN A 65 -16.37 -14.84 7.16
N TYR A 66 -15.50 -13.84 7.03
CA TYR A 66 -15.89 -12.44 6.91
C TYR A 66 -16.89 -12.20 5.77
N LEU A 67 -16.62 -12.77 4.59
CA LEU A 67 -17.50 -12.67 3.42
C LEU A 67 -18.83 -13.42 3.61
N LEU A 68 -18.80 -14.56 4.30
CA LEU A 68 -19.99 -15.37 4.57
C LEU A 68 -20.93 -14.69 5.59
N ASP A 69 -20.38 -13.95 6.55
CA ASP A 69 -21.11 -13.23 7.59
C ASP A 69 -21.86 -11.99 7.05
N ALA A 70 -21.48 -11.51 5.87
CA ALA A 70 -22.11 -10.35 5.25
C ALA A 70 -23.58 -10.63 4.88
N ASP A 71 -24.47 -9.72 5.30
CA ASP A 71 -25.88 -9.75 4.89
C ASP A 71 -26.07 -9.11 3.52
N ILE A 72 -26.18 -9.94 2.48
CA ILE A 72 -26.35 -9.51 1.08
C ILE A 72 -27.73 -8.91 0.78
N GLU A 73 -28.75 -9.19 1.59
CA GLU A 73 -30.10 -8.67 1.41
C GLU A 73 -30.17 -7.20 1.83
N ARG A 74 -29.60 -6.89 2.99
CA ARG A 74 -29.53 -5.52 3.53
C ARG A 74 -28.54 -4.66 2.76
N MET A 75 -27.54 -5.27 2.12
CA MET A 75 -26.61 -4.59 1.21
C MET A 75 -27.32 -3.88 0.04
N LEU A 76 -28.47 -4.41 -0.40
CA LEU A 76 -29.26 -3.88 -1.50
C LEU A 76 -30.32 -2.84 -1.09
N ASN A 77 -30.44 -2.51 0.21
CA ASN A 77 -31.47 -1.60 0.71
C ASN A 77 -31.47 -0.23 -0.02
N GLY A 78 -30.31 0.37 -0.25
CA GLY A 78 -30.19 1.63 -1.00
C GLY A 78 -30.76 1.53 -2.42
N ARG A 79 -30.40 0.47 -3.15
CA ARG A 79 -30.87 0.23 -4.53
C ARG A 79 -32.37 -0.11 -4.57
N ARG A 80 -32.89 -0.84 -3.57
CA ARG A 80 -34.32 -1.14 -3.43
C ARG A 80 -35.15 0.12 -3.18
N LYS A 81 -34.64 1.01 -2.32
CA LYS A 81 -35.26 2.31 -2.02
C LYS A 81 -35.40 3.20 -3.26
N GLU A 82 -34.37 3.24 -4.14
CA GLU A 82 -34.41 4.00 -5.40
C GLU A 82 -35.59 3.62 -6.32
N VAL A 83 -36.05 2.37 -6.25
CA VAL A 83 -37.13 1.84 -7.10
C VAL A 83 -38.43 1.53 -6.35
N GLY A 84 -38.57 2.09 -5.14
CA GLY A 84 -39.77 1.96 -4.31
C GLY A 84 -40.04 0.53 -3.83
N ILE A 85 -39.01 -0.32 -3.70
CA ILE A 85 -39.12 -1.63 -3.06
C ILE A 85 -38.87 -1.46 -1.56
N PRO A 86 -39.75 -2.02 -0.68
CA PRO A 86 -39.54 -1.97 0.76
C PRO A 86 -38.18 -2.53 1.18
N GLU A 87 -37.49 -1.79 2.04
CA GLU A 87 -36.21 -2.18 2.59
C GLU A 87 -36.36 -3.35 3.58
N LYS A 88 -35.30 -4.14 3.75
CA LYS A 88 -35.21 -5.08 4.88
C LYS A 88 -34.92 -4.29 6.16
N LYS A 89 -35.25 -4.85 7.33
CA LYS A 89 -34.95 -4.24 8.65
C LYS A 89 -33.48 -3.77 8.72
N PRO A 90 -33.17 -2.70 9.48
CA PRO A 90 -31.78 -2.28 9.70
C PRO A 90 -30.88 -3.43 10.16
N TYR A 91 -29.56 -3.27 9.98
CA TYR A 91 -28.60 -4.21 10.55
C TYR A 91 -28.70 -4.21 12.08
N PRO A 92 -28.56 -5.37 12.73
CA PRO A 92 -28.44 -5.43 14.19
C PRO A 92 -27.28 -4.53 14.68
N GLY A 93 -27.54 -3.67 15.67
CA GLY A 93 -26.52 -2.77 16.24
C GLY A 93 -26.31 -1.43 15.52
N SER A 94 -27.02 -1.19 14.42
CA SER A 94 -26.97 0.10 13.70
C SER A 94 -28.00 1.09 14.23
N ASN A 95 -27.56 2.31 14.55
CA ASN A 95 -28.42 3.43 14.95
C ASN A 95 -28.91 4.29 13.75
N GLN A 96 -28.54 3.90 12.53
CA GLN A 96 -28.98 4.59 11.30
C GLN A 96 -30.51 4.51 11.10
N PRO A 97 -31.19 5.62 10.74
CA PRO A 97 -32.56 5.56 10.23
C PRO A 97 -32.65 4.76 8.93
N GLN A 98 -33.85 4.26 8.62
CA GLN A 98 -34.11 3.43 7.42
C GLN A 98 -33.48 4.03 6.14
N GLY A 99 -32.55 3.26 5.56
CA GLY A 99 -32.10 3.42 4.19
C GLY A 99 -31.03 4.45 3.90
N THR A 100 -29.84 4.24 4.45
CA THR A 100 -28.58 4.79 3.91
C THR A 100 -27.45 3.76 4.01
N ARG A 101 -27.25 2.96 2.95
CA ARG A 101 -25.95 2.32 2.65
C ARG A 101 -25.57 2.77 1.24
N ILE A 102 -24.46 3.48 1.12
CA ILE A 102 -23.82 3.77 -0.16
C ILE A 102 -22.60 2.82 -0.18
N THR A 103 -22.69 1.78 -1.04
CA THR A 103 -21.65 1.36 -2.01
C THR A 103 -20.48 0.40 -1.70
N ASP A 104 -20.62 -0.61 -0.84
CA ASP A 104 -19.61 -1.72 -0.81
C ASP A 104 -20.07 -3.03 -1.45
N TRP A 105 -21.24 -3.07 -2.07
CA TRP A 105 -21.65 -4.25 -2.83
C TRP A 105 -20.67 -4.56 -3.95
N HIS A 106 -20.05 -3.52 -4.52
CA HIS A 106 -19.07 -3.63 -5.59
C HIS A 106 -17.87 -4.50 -5.18
N HIS A 107 -17.16 -4.08 -4.14
CA HIS A 107 -16.02 -4.80 -3.58
C HIS A 107 -16.42 -6.16 -3.02
N TYR A 108 -17.62 -6.28 -2.46
CA TYR A 108 -18.12 -7.57 -2.00
C TYR A 108 -18.30 -8.57 -3.16
N VAL A 109 -18.89 -8.14 -4.27
CA VAL A 109 -19.03 -8.98 -5.48
C VAL A 109 -17.65 -9.37 -6.00
N SER A 110 -16.71 -8.43 -6.15
CA SER A 110 -15.33 -8.74 -6.54
C SER A 110 -14.67 -9.75 -5.58
N GLY A 111 -14.70 -9.49 -4.28
CA GLY A 111 -14.10 -10.34 -3.26
C GLY A 111 -14.69 -11.76 -3.21
N THR A 112 -16.02 -11.88 -3.34
CA THR A 112 -16.70 -13.18 -3.40
C THR A 112 -16.46 -13.92 -4.71
N SER A 113 -16.39 -13.21 -5.84
CA SER A 113 -15.99 -13.78 -7.14
C SER A 113 -14.58 -14.35 -7.10
N LEU A 114 -13.61 -13.60 -6.56
CA LEU A 114 -12.24 -14.05 -6.36
C LEU A 114 -12.17 -15.23 -5.38
N MET A 115 -12.93 -15.18 -4.29
CA MET A 115 -12.94 -16.27 -3.31
C MET A 115 -13.49 -17.56 -3.91
N TYR A 116 -14.54 -17.47 -4.73
CA TYR A 116 -15.03 -18.62 -5.52
C TYR A 116 -13.93 -19.15 -6.45
N ALA A 117 -13.23 -18.28 -7.18
CA ALA A 117 -12.15 -18.69 -8.06
C ALA A 117 -11.04 -19.43 -7.30
N GLN A 118 -10.61 -18.93 -6.14
CA GLN A 118 -9.52 -19.47 -5.32
C GLN A 118 -9.88 -20.77 -4.55
N THR A 119 -11.15 -21.01 -4.27
CA THR A 119 -11.57 -22.13 -3.39
C THR A 119 -12.47 -23.16 -4.09
N GLY A 120 -13.20 -22.75 -5.12
CA GLY A 120 -14.27 -23.55 -5.72
C GLY A 120 -15.54 -23.67 -4.86
N ASP A 121 -15.62 -22.98 -3.72
CA ASP A 121 -16.77 -23.04 -2.81
C ASP A 121 -17.99 -22.34 -3.42
N THR A 122 -19.01 -23.14 -3.78
CA THR A 122 -20.20 -22.68 -4.48
C THR A 122 -21.04 -21.70 -3.66
N ARG A 123 -20.89 -21.64 -2.33
CA ARG A 123 -21.59 -20.65 -1.50
C ARG A 123 -21.23 -19.22 -1.88
N PHE A 124 -20.04 -18.97 -2.42
CA PHE A 124 -19.66 -17.65 -2.93
C PHE A 124 -20.25 -17.40 -4.32
N LEU A 125 -20.24 -18.41 -5.19
CA LEU A 125 -20.89 -18.35 -6.51
C LEU A 125 -22.38 -18.03 -6.38
N ASP A 126 -23.09 -18.70 -5.47
CA ASP A 126 -24.52 -18.50 -5.24
C ASP A 126 -24.83 -17.06 -4.79
N ARG A 127 -23.98 -16.48 -3.93
CA ARG A 127 -24.11 -15.08 -3.49
C ARG A 127 -23.86 -14.09 -4.62
N VAL A 128 -22.83 -14.29 -5.44
CA VAL A 128 -22.55 -13.46 -6.62
C VAL A 128 -23.73 -13.50 -7.57
N ASN A 129 -24.21 -14.69 -7.91
CA ASN A 129 -25.34 -14.87 -8.83
C ASN A 129 -26.62 -14.21 -8.28
N TYR A 130 -26.91 -14.40 -7.00
CA TYR A 130 -28.04 -13.75 -6.34
C TYR A 130 -27.96 -12.22 -6.43
N LEU A 131 -26.81 -11.63 -6.08
CA LEU A 131 -26.63 -10.18 -6.10
C LEU A 131 -26.76 -9.61 -7.52
N ILE A 132 -26.17 -10.25 -8.53
CA ILE A 132 -26.28 -9.82 -9.92
C ILE A 132 -27.72 -9.96 -10.44
N ASP A 133 -28.45 -11.00 -10.04
CA ASP A 133 -29.86 -11.19 -10.41
C ASP A 133 -30.74 -10.08 -9.81
N GLU A 134 -30.56 -9.77 -8.52
CA GLU A 134 -31.27 -8.66 -7.87
C GLU A 134 -30.91 -7.32 -8.52
N LEU A 135 -29.63 -7.04 -8.77
CA LEU A 135 -29.20 -5.81 -9.45
C LEU A 135 -29.80 -5.68 -10.85
N THR A 136 -29.88 -6.79 -11.60
CA THR A 136 -30.51 -6.82 -12.92
C THR A 136 -32.00 -6.48 -12.83
N MET A 137 -32.72 -7.07 -11.87
CA MET A 137 -34.13 -6.77 -11.62
C MET A 137 -34.33 -5.30 -11.22
N LEU A 138 -33.51 -4.79 -10.31
CA LEU A 138 -33.56 -3.40 -9.84
C LEU A 138 -33.30 -2.42 -10.97
N ASP A 139 -32.33 -2.71 -11.85
CA ASP A 139 -32.00 -1.91 -13.03
C ASP A 139 -33.18 -1.83 -14.03
N VAL A 140 -33.82 -2.96 -14.35
CA VAL A 140 -35.03 -3.01 -15.20
C VAL A 140 -36.18 -2.22 -14.60
N ARG A 141 -36.40 -2.34 -13.28
CA ARG A 141 -37.46 -1.62 -12.58
C ARG A 141 -37.19 -0.11 -12.55
N ARG A 142 -35.94 0.31 -12.34
CA ARG A 142 -35.56 1.72 -12.40
C ARG A 142 -35.90 2.31 -13.76
N ASP A 143 -35.51 1.63 -14.84
CA ASP A 143 -35.78 2.11 -16.20
C ASP A 143 -37.28 2.20 -16.47
N SER A 144 -38.05 1.21 -16.05
CA SER A 144 -39.52 1.22 -16.17
C SER A 144 -40.15 2.40 -15.40
N LEU A 145 -39.68 2.65 -14.17
CA LEU A 145 -40.14 3.79 -13.36
C LEU A 145 -39.77 5.12 -14.01
N TYR A 146 -38.57 5.24 -14.56
CA TYR A 146 -38.11 6.45 -15.21
C TYR A 146 -38.92 6.73 -16.48
N GLN A 147 -39.21 5.69 -17.27
CA GLN A 147 -40.09 5.79 -18.43
C GLN A 147 -41.49 6.27 -18.06
N VAL A 148 -42.10 5.70 -17.01
CA VAL A 148 -43.44 6.12 -16.53
C VAL A 148 -43.42 7.55 -15.99
N GLN A 149 -42.34 7.97 -15.33
CA GLN A 149 -42.19 9.31 -14.78
C GLN A 149 -41.75 10.35 -15.83
N GLY A 150 -41.50 9.96 -17.08
CA GLY A 150 -40.92 10.84 -18.09
C GLY A 150 -39.52 11.34 -17.72
N LYS A 151 -38.80 10.60 -16.86
CA LYS A 151 -37.43 10.92 -16.44
C LYS A 151 -36.43 10.21 -17.34
N THR A 152 -35.34 10.90 -17.64
CA THR A 152 -34.15 10.28 -18.21
C THR A 152 -33.13 10.02 -17.10
N PRO A 153 -32.39 8.90 -17.13
CA PRO A 153 -31.26 8.72 -16.25
C PRO A 153 -30.30 9.90 -16.40
N GLU A 154 -30.09 10.64 -15.32
CA GLU A 154 -29.11 11.69 -15.29
C GLU A 154 -27.75 11.02 -15.02
N LEU A 155 -26.77 11.28 -15.89
CA LEU A 155 -25.42 10.81 -15.63
C LEU A 155 -24.97 11.36 -14.26
N PRO A 156 -24.06 10.67 -13.55
CA PRO A 156 -23.12 11.37 -12.68
C PRO A 156 -22.46 12.49 -13.52
N TYR A 157 -21.68 13.45 -13.07
CA TYR A 157 -21.20 14.55 -13.96
C TYR A 157 -22.28 15.48 -14.58
N ALA A 158 -23.58 15.18 -14.60
CA ALA A 158 -24.59 16.07 -15.20
C ALA A 158 -24.72 17.40 -14.44
N LYS A 159 -24.55 17.37 -13.12
CA LYS A 159 -24.43 18.58 -12.28
C LYS A 159 -23.25 19.46 -12.72
N LEU A 160 -22.12 18.86 -13.05
CA LEU A 160 -20.97 19.58 -13.58
C LEU A 160 -21.29 20.20 -14.95
N MET A 161 -21.95 19.46 -15.85
CA MET A 161 -22.38 19.99 -17.16
C MET A 161 -23.36 21.16 -17.04
N LYS A 162 -24.09 21.26 -15.92
CA LYS A 162 -24.97 22.38 -15.58
C LYS A 162 -24.24 23.55 -14.88
N GLY A 163 -22.93 23.43 -14.68
CA GLY A 163 -22.13 24.42 -13.94
C GLY A 163 -22.37 24.42 -12.42
N GLU A 164 -23.01 23.37 -11.88
CA GLU A 164 -23.35 23.25 -10.46
C GLU A 164 -22.20 22.65 -9.63
N LEU A 165 -21.13 22.17 -10.28
CA LEU A 165 -19.92 21.66 -9.64
C LEU A 165 -18.73 22.58 -9.97
N VAL A 166 -17.96 22.96 -8.95
CA VAL A 166 -16.75 23.78 -9.11
C VAL A 166 -15.55 22.85 -9.24
N LEU A 167 -14.94 22.83 -10.43
CA LEU A 167 -13.65 22.17 -10.67
C LEU A 167 -12.52 22.97 -10.00
N ASN A 168 -11.41 22.31 -9.66
CA ASN A 168 -10.24 22.91 -9.00
C ASN A 168 -10.50 23.49 -7.60
N ASN A 169 -11.56 23.07 -6.91
CA ASN A 169 -11.66 23.34 -5.49
C ASN A 169 -10.53 22.61 -4.74
N PRO A 170 -9.86 23.27 -3.79
CA PRO A 170 -8.93 22.59 -2.91
C PRO A 170 -9.60 21.41 -2.20
N ASP A 171 -8.86 20.32 -2.06
CA ASP A 171 -9.27 19.16 -1.27
C ASP A 171 -9.31 19.48 0.23
N GLU A 172 -9.67 18.50 1.07
CA GLU A 172 -9.74 18.75 2.51
C GLU A 172 -8.40 19.13 3.15
N ALA A 173 -7.28 18.90 2.45
CA ALA A 173 -5.94 19.29 2.87
C ALA A 173 -5.49 20.63 2.24
N GLY A 174 -6.37 21.31 1.51
CA GLY A 174 -6.11 22.60 0.87
C GLY A 174 -5.30 22.52 -0.43
N TYR A 175 -5.17 21.34 -1.04
CA TYR A 175 -4.46 21.19 -2.33
C TYR A 175 -5.42 21.31 -3.51
N PRO A 176 -5.04 22.00 -4.59
CA PRO A 176 -5.90 22.23 -5.75
C PRO A 176 -6.17 20.97 -6.59
N TRP A 177 -5.68 19.80 -6.17
CA TRP A 177 -5.77 18.52 -6.87
C TRP A 177 -6.47 17.50 -5.96
N GLY A 178 -7.68 17.07 -6.31
CA GLY A 178 -8.39 16.02 -5.55
C GLY A 178 -9.52 16.48 -4.65
N GLY A 179 -10.22 17.58 -4.97
CA GLY A 179 -11.43 17.96 -4.25
C GLY A 179 -12.38 16.75 -4.06
N LEU A 180 -12.76 16.44 -2.81
CA LEU A 180 -13.77 15.42 -2.43
C LEU A 180 -15.19 15.74 -2.94
N CYS A 181 -15.31 16.67 -3.89
CA CYS A 181 -16.56 17.09 -4.49
C CYS A 181 -17.14 15.98 -5.36
N TRP A 182 -17.69 14.93 -4.75
CA TRP A 182 -18.33 13.79 -5.40
C TRP A 182 -17.32 13.03 -6.30
N ILE A 183 -17.10 11.74 -6.04
CA ILE A 183 -16.13 10.89 -6.77
C ILE A 183 -16.81 9.89 -7.74
N PRO A 184 -17.59 10.38 -8.72
CA PRO A 184 -18.43 9.53 -9.56
C PRO A 184 -17.65 8.49 -10.38
N PHE A 185 -16.47 8.81 -10.92
CA PHE A 185 -15.68 7.82 -11.68
C PHE A 185 -15.11 6.73 -10.76
N TYR A 186 -14.73 7.05 -9.51
CA TYR A 186 -14.35 6.02 -8.54
C TYR A 186 -15.49 5.01 -8.30
N TRP A 187 -16.71 5.49 -8.06
CA TRP A 187 -17.85 4.60 -7.81
C TRP A 187 -18.21 3.77 -9.04
N GLN A 188 -18.24 4.39 -10.22
CA GLN A 188 -18.46 3.68 -11.49
C GLN A 188 -17.36 2.65 -11.77
N HIS A 189 -16.10 2.97 -11.46
CA HIS A 189 -15.01 2.01 -11.54
C HIS A 189 -15.29 0.79 -10.68
N LYS A 190 -15.68 0.96 -9.41
CA LYS A 190 -15.97 -0.19 -8.53
C LYS A 190 -17.14 -1.01 -9.05
N GLU A 191 -18.20 -0.38 -9.53
CA GLU A 191 -19.33 -1.06 -10.16
C GLU A 191 -18.92 -1.88 -11.38
N PHE A 192 -18.11 -1.30 -12.27
CA PHE A 192 -17.63 -1.97 -13.46
C PHE A 192 -16.64 -3.10 -13.13
N ALA A 193 -15.76 -2.90 -12.15
CA ALA A 193 -14.87 -3.95 -11.66
C ALA A 193 -15.65 -5.14 -11.08
N ALA A 194 -16.71 -4.87 -10.30
CA ALA A 194 -17.59 -5.92 -9.76
C ALA A 194 -18.26 -6.74 -10.88
N TYR A 195 -18.76 -6.09 -11.93
CA TYR A 195 -19.34 -6.79 -13.06
C TYR A 195 -18.32 -7.56 -13.89
N ARG A 196 -17.13 -6.98 -14.11
CA ARG A 196 -15.99 -7.65 -14.72
C ARG A 196 -15.67 -8.92 -13.95
N ASP A 197 -15.47 -8.83 -12.64
CA ASP A 197 -15.03 -9.95 -11.81
C ASP A 197 -16.11 -11.05 -11.73
N ALA A 198 -17.40 -10.67 -11.60
CA ALA A 198 -18.49 -11.64 -11.68
C ALA A 198 -18.54 -12.37 -13.04
N TYR A 199 -18.24 -11.67 -14.14
CA TYR A 199 -18.16 -12.30 -15.45
C TYR A 199 -16.92 -13.20 -15.58
N LEU A 200 -15.73 -12.72 -15.19
CA LEU A 200 -14.46 -13.42 -15.33
C LEU A 200 -14.40 -14.66 -14.44
N TYR A 201 -14.67 -14.53 -13.15
CA TYR A 201 -14.46 -15.60 -12.17
C TYR A 201 -15.69 -16.48 -11.97
N CYS A 202 -16.91 -15.97 -12.20
CA CYS A 202 -18.15 -16.70 -11.96
C CYS A 202 -18.93 -17.04 -13.25
N ASN A 203 -18.40 -16.71 -14.44
CA ASN A 203 -19.08 -16.90 -15.73
C ASN A 203 -20.47 -16.22 -15.81
N ASN A 204 -20.68 -15.13 -15.06
CA ASN A 204 -21.98 -14.48 -15.00
C ASN A 204 -22.19 -13.54 -16.20
N THR A 205 -22.89 -14.01 -17.23
CA THR A 205 -23.16 -13.22 -18.45
C THR A 205 -24.15 -12.07 -18.24
N LYS A 206 -24.98 -12.09 -17.19
CA LYS A 206 -25.86 -10.96 -16.85
C LYS A 206 -25.03 -9.78 -16.36
N ALA A 207 -23.97 -10.03 -15.59
CA ALA A 207 -23.03 -9.00 -15.16
C ALA A 207 -22.39 -8.28 -16.36
N LEU A 208 -21.92 -9.01 -17.38
CA LEU A 208 -21.37 -8.40 -18.60
C LEU A 208 -22.40 -7.54 -19.34
N ARG A 209 -23.68 -7.96 -19.41
CA ARG A 209 -24.74 -7.16 -20.04
C ARG A 209 -25.03 -5.87 -19.26
N LEU A 210 -25.09 -5.96 -17.93
CA LEU A 210 -25.24 -4.77 -17.07
C LEU A 210 -24.08 -3.81 -17.26
N TRP A 211 -22.86 -4.35 -17.31
CA TRP A 211 -21.66 -3.56 -17.52
C TRP A 211 -21.69 -2.80 -18.85
N ILE A 212 -21.92 -3.49 -19.96
CA ILE A 212 -22.03 -2.86 -21.30
C ILE A 212 -23.09 -1.75 -21.27
N LYS A 213 -24.29 -2.06 -20.79
CA LYS A 213 -25.41 -1.11 -20.74
C LYS A 213 -25.07 0.16 -19.95
N GLN A 214 -24.39 0.02 -18.80
CA GLN A 214 -24.04 1.16 -17.97
C GLN A 214 -22.79 1.90 -18.45
N ALA A 215 -21.87 1.21 -19.12
CA ALA A 215 -20.66 1.79 -19.69
C ALA A 215 -20.94 2.62 -20.95
N GLU A 216 -21.97 2.28 -21.73
CA GLU A 216 -22.35 3.00 -22.97
C GLU A 216 -22.53 4.52 -22.78
N PRO A 217 -23.42 5.01 -21.90
CA PRO A 217 -23.63 6.45 -21.77
C PRO A 217 -22.40 7.18 -21.19
N VAL A 218 -21.56 6.49 -20.40
CA VAL A 218 -20.30 7.02 -19.89
C VAL A 218 -19.25 7.14 -21.00
N THR A 219 -19.17 6.12 -21.87
CA THR A 219 -18.30 6.11 -23.06
C THR A 219 -18.66 7.27 -23.98
N GLU A 220 -19.94 7.44 -24.29
CA GLU A 220 -20.43 8.54 -25.12
C GLU A 220 -20.11 9.91 -24.51
N PHE A 221 -20.22 10.06 -23.19
CA PHE A 221 -19.81 11.28 -22.50
C PHE A 221 -18.31 11.57 -22.65
N ILE A 222 -17.43 10.61 -22.31
CA ILE A 222 -15.97 10.77 -22.39
C ILE A 222 -15.52 11.10 -23.82
N LEU A 223 -16.15 10.47 -24.82
CA LEU A 223 -15.80 10.70 -26.22
C LEU A 223 -16.25 12.07 -26.73
N LYS A 224 -17.36 12.63 -26.24
CA LYS A 224 -17.96 13.89 -26.74
C LYS A 224 -17.61 15.14 -25.93
N VAL A 225 -17.23 15.00 -24.66
CA VAL A 225 -16.89 16.15 -23.80
C VAL A 225 -15.69 16.92 -24.37
N ASN A 226 -15.69 18.24 -24.19
CA ASN A 226 -14.58 19.10 -24.58
C ASN A 226 -13.28 18.65 -23.87
N PRO A 227 -12.15 18.48 -24.59
CA PRO A 227 -10.92 17.95 -24.00
C PRO A 227 -10.35 18.79 -22.85
N ASP A 228 -10.36 20.13 -22.97
CA ASP A 228 -9.81 21.01 -21.93
C ASP A 228 -10.65 20.94 -20.65
N LEU A 229 -11.98 20.89 -20.80
CA LEU A 229 -12.90 20.66 -19.68
C LEU A 229 -12.68 19.28 -19.05
N PHE A 230 -12.44 18.25 -19.87
CA PHE A 230 -12.22 16.90 -19.39
C PHE A 230 -10.89 16.74 -18.63
N GLU A 231 -9.83 17.45 -19.00
CA GLU A 231 -8.61 17.46 -18.17
C GLU A 231 -8.86 17.97 -16.76
N GLY A 232 -9.72 18.99 -16.60
CA GLY A 232 -10.17 19.44 -15.27
C GLY A 232 -11.02 18.39 -14.53
N PHE A 233 -11.70 17.51 -15.27
CA PHE A 233 -12.40 16.37 -14.70
C PHE A 233 -11.42 15.40 -14.03
N LEU A 234 -10.28 15.16 -14.68
CA LEU A 234 -9.31 14.17 -14.23
C LEU A 234 -8.55 14.59 -12.96
N ASP A 235 -8.76 15.81 -12.46
CA ASP A 235 -8.33 16.25 -11.13
C ASP A 235 -9.19 15.67 -9.99
N MET A 236 -10.34 15.03 -10.28
CA MET A 236 -11.18 14.31 -9.32
C MET A 236 -10.90 12.80 -9.33
N GLU A 237 -11.23 12.10 -8.24
CA GLU A 237 -10.91 10.69 -8.10
C GLU A 237 -11.61 9.78 -9.13
N ASN A 238 -10.80 9.09 -9.93
CA ASN A 238 -11.28 8.24 -11.02
C ASN A 238 -11.08 6.74 -10.77
N GLY A 239 -10.31 6.38 -9.75
CA GLY A 239 -9.83 5.01 -9.57
C GLY A 239 -9.19 4.44 -10.84
N GLY A 240 -9.35 3.14 -11.08
CA GLY A 240 -8.85 2.43 -12.26
C GLY A 240 -9.89 2.35 -13.37
N ILE A 241 -10.71 3.40 -13.55
CA ILE A 241 -11.78 3.35 -14.56
C ILE A 241 -11.24 3.15 -15.98
N ASN A 242 -10.03 3.65 -16.25
CA ASN A 242 -9.33 3.40 -17.51
C ASN A 242 -9.02 1.90 -17.71
N ALA A 243 -8.64 1.17 -16.66
CA ALA A 243 -8.39 -0.27 -16.72
C ALA A 243 -9.66 -1.05 -17.10
N VAL A 244 -10.79 -0.79 -16.44
CA VAL A 244 -12.05 -1.49 -16.75
C VAL A 244 -12.54 -1.17 -18.16
N PHE A 245 -12.39 0.06 -18.67
CA PHE A 245 -12.71 0.32 -20.09
C PHE A 245 -11.79 -0.42 -21.07
N ALA A 246 -10.50 -0.56 -20.74
CA ALA A 246 -9.58 -1.37 -21.53
C ALA A 246 -9.96 -2.86 -21.50
N ASP A 247 -10.37 -3.38 -20.35
CA ASP A 247 -10.90 -4.75 -20.19
C ASP A 247 -12.19 -4.93 -21.00
N LEU A 248 -13.11 -3.96 -20.98
CA LEU A 248 -14.35 -4.03 -21.74
C LEU A 248 -14.08 -4.06 -23.25
N TYR A 249 -13.11 -3.28 -23.74
CA TYR A 249 -12.60 -3.40 -25.11
C TYR A 249 -12.08 -4.80 -25.39
N ALA A 250 -11.24 -5.35 -24.50
CA ALA A 250 -10.69 -6.69 -24.66
C ALA A 250 -11.77 -7.78 -24.77
N LEU A 251 -12.90 -7.62 -24.08
CA LEU A 251 -14.02 -8.57 -24.07
C LEU A 251 -15.03 -8.39 -25.20
N THR A 252 -15.18 -7.17 -25.74
CA THR A 252 -16.23 -6.84 -26.73
C THR A 252 -15.70 -6.56 -28.13
N GLY A 253 -14.43 -6.16 -28.26
CA GLY A 253 -13.83 -5.67 -29.49
C GLY A 253 -14.30 -4.27 -29.91
N ASP A 254 -15.15 -3.59 -29.13
CA ASP A 254 -15.62 -2.24 -29.48
C ASP A 254 -14.56 -1.19 -29.17
N GLU A 255 -13.94 -0.65 -30.22
CA GLU A 255 -12.85 0.32 -30.15
C GLU A 255 -13.22 1.61 -29.40
N ARG A 256 -14.52 1.94 -29.27
CA ARG A 256 -14.96 3.11 -28.50
C ARG A 256 -14.57 3.01 -27.02
N TYR A 257 -14.56 1.80 -26.46
CA TYR A 257 -14.15 1.60 -25.06
C TYR A 257 -12.64 1.82 -24.88
N MET A 258 -11.80 1.38 -25.82
CA MET A 258 -10.37 1.69 -25.78
C MET A 258 -10.12 3.19 -25.97
N ALA A 259 -10.86 3.85 -26.87
CA ALA A 259 -10.76 5.29 -27.05
C ALA A 259 -11.15 6.07 -25.78
N ALA A 260 -12.21 5.64 -25.08
CA ALA A 260 -12.59 6.21 -23.79
C ALA A 260 -11.53 5.94 -22.70
N SER A 261 -11.00 4.72 -22.65
CA SER A 261 -9.90 4.34 -21.75
C SER A 261 -8.70 5.26 -21.91
N MET A 262 -8.22 5.47 -23.14
CA MET A 262 -7.06 6.31 -23.43
C MET A 262 -7.29 7.79 -23.09
N LYS A 263 -8.52 8.30 -23.27
CA LYS A 263 -8.88 9.69 -22.89
C LYS A 263 -8.76 9.95 -21.39
N LEU A 264 -8.83 8.93 -20.55
CA LEU A 264 -8.68 9.05 -19.09
C LEU A 264 -7.22 9.18 -18.64
N ASN A 265 -6.24 9.17 -19.56
CA ASN A 265 -4.83 9.31 -19.25
C ASN A 265 -4.46 10.78 -18.94
N HIS A 266 -4.64 11.16 -17.68
CA HIS A 266 -4.48 12.54 -17.21
C HIS A 266 -3.11 13.16 -17.51
N GLN A 267 -3.10 14.29 -18.23
CA GLN A 267 -1.86 14.95 -18.64
C GLN A 267 -1.00 15.42 -17.48
N LYS A 268 -1.61 15.94 -16.41
CA LYS A 268 -0.87 16.48 -15.25
C LYS A 268 -0.13 15.40 -14.47
N VAL A 269 -0.50 14.12 -14.62
CA VAL A 269 0.07 12.99 -13.87
C VAL A 269 0.70 11.97 -14.81
N ILE A 270 -0.09 11.25 -15.61
CA ILE A 270 0.36 10.11 -16.42
C ILE A 270 1.40 10.54 -17.45
N LEU A 271 1.15 11.63 -18.20
CA LEU A 271 2.10 12.09 -19.22
C LEU A 271 3.40 12.65 -18.62
N ASN A 272 3.32 13.32 -17.47
CA ASN A 272 4.51 13.79 -16.78
C ASN A 272 5.38 12.61 -16.30
N ILE A 273 4.76 11.59 -15.72
CA ILE A 273 5.44 10.37 -15.27
C ILE A 273 6.01 9.59 -16.48
N ALA A 274 5.28 9.50 -17.60
CA ALA A 274 5.82 8.92 -18.84
C ALA A 274 7.07 9.63 -19.36
N ASN A 275 7.21 10.93 -19.06
CA ASN A 275 8.39 11.74 -19.36
C ASN A 275 9.45 11.74 -18.24
N GLY A 276 9.32 10.86 -17.25
CA GLY A 276 10.28 10.70 -16.15
C GLY A 276 10.22 11.80 -15.08
N LYS A 277 9.14 12.59 -15.03
CA LYS A 277 8.95 13.64 -14.02
C LYS A 277 8.10 13.14 -12.87
N ASP A 278 8.67 13.09 -11.68
CA ASP A 278 7.90 12.87 -10.45
C ASP A 278 7.07 14.11 -10.12
N VAL A 279 5.75 13.96 -10.18
CA VAL A 279 4.75 14.98 -9.88
C VAL A 279 3.81 14.55 -8.76
N LEU A 280 4.21 13.55 -7.96
CA LEU A 280 3.36 12.86 -7.00
C LEU A 280 3.25 13.61 -5.66
N TYR A 281 4.28 14.34 -5.25
CA TYR A 281 4.34 15.02 -3.95
C TYR A 281 3.05 15.80 -3.63
N GLY A 282 2.47 15.49 -2.46
CA GLY A 282 1.27 16.13 -1.94
C GLY A 282 -0.05 15.62 -2.54
N ARG A 283 -0.01 14.84 -3.62
CA ARG A 283 -1.20 14.22 -4.21
C ARG A 283 -1.67 13.03 -3.38
N HIS A 284 -2.97 12.77 -3.40
CA HIS A 284 -3.56 11.57 -2.79
C HIS A 284 -3.06 10.32 -3.52
N ALA A 285 -2.48 9.38 -2.79
CA ALA A 285 -1.79 8.23 -3.34
C ALA A 285 -2.74 7.24 -4.01
N ASN A 286 -3.74 6.76 -3.27
CA ASN A 286 -4.68 5.76 -3.79
C ASN A 286 -5.53 6.26 -4.96
N PHE A 287 -5.72 7.57 -5.09
CA PHE A 287 -6.38 8.15 -6.25
C PHE A 287 -5.56 7.86 -7.52
N HIS A 288 -4.25 8.11 -7.49
CA HIS A 288 -3.43 8.02 -8.71
C HIS A 288 -2.95 6.60 -9.05
N LEU A 289 -2.69 5.77 -8.05
CA LEU A 289 -2.18 4.40 -8.23
C LEU A 289 -2.99 3.56 -9.23
N PRO A 290 -4.32 3.37 -9.09
CA PRO A 290 -5.12 2.56 -10.01
C PRO A 290 -5.06 3.00 -11.47
N ALA A 291 -4.81 4.28 -11.76
CA ALA A 291 -4.75 4.75 -13.14
C ALA A 291 -3.55 4.14 -13.88
N PHE A 292 -2.46 3.79 -13.18
CA PHE A 292 -1.29 3.16 -13.78
C PHE A 292 -1.50 1.67 -14.08
N GLU A 293 -2.40 0.98 -13.37
CA GLU A 293 -2.89 -0.34 -13.78
C GLU A 293 -3.56 -0.24 -15.16
N GLY A 294 -4.38 0.79 -15.37
CA GLY A 294 -5.00 1.04 -16.67
C GLY A 294 -4.00 1.33 -17.78
N THR A 295 -2.95 2.12 -17.51
CA THR A 295 -1.87 2.32 -18.52
C THR A 295 -1.16 1.02 -18.86
N ALA A 296 -0.94 0.12 -17.89
CA ALA A 296 -0.34 -1.17 -18.15
C ALA A 296 -1.23 -2.00 -19.08
N ARG A 297 -2.53 -2.04 -18.79
CA ARG A 297 -3.52 -2.77 -19.60
C ARG A 297 -3.67 -2.19 -21.01
N GLN A 298 -3.69 -0.87 -21.13
CA GLN A 298 -3.69 -0.18 -22.43
C GLN A 298 -2.46 -0.55 -23.26
N TYR A 299 -1.26 -0.57 -22.66
CA TYR A 299 -0.04 -0.98 -23.36
C TYR A 299 -0.10 -2.42 -23.85
N GLN A 300 -0.53 -3.37 -23.02
CA GLN A 300 -0.68 -4.78 -23.41
C GLN A 300 -1.57 -4.93 -24.67
N LEU A 301 -2.72 -4.24 -24.67
CA LEU A 301 -3.71 -4.35 -25.75
C LEU A 301 -3.29 -3.57 -27.01
N THR A 302 -2.66 -2.40 -26.87
CA THR A 302 -2.45 -1.45 -27.97
C THR A 302 -1.01 -1.30 -28.44
N GLY A 303 -0.03 -1.62 -27.59
CA GLY A 303 1.38 -1.31 -27.80
C GLY A 303 1.74 0.17 -27.65
N ASP A 304 0.91 0.98 -27.00
CA ASP A 304 1.17 2.41 -26.82
C ASP A 304 2.40 2.70 -25.92
N GLU A 305 3.40 3.36 -26.50
CA GLU A 305 4.68 3.63 -25.84
C GLU A 305 4.58 4.64 -24.69
N VAL A 306 3.60 5.55 -24.71
CA VAL A 306 3.38 6.49 -23.61
C VAL A 306 2.86 5.72 -22.40
N CYS A 307 1.91 4.82 -22.60
CA CYS A 307 1.39 3.94 -21.57
C CYS A 307 2.48 3.04 -21.00
N ARG A 308 3.33 2.44 -21.85
CA ARG A 308 4.50 1.65 -21.41
C ARG A 308 5.41 2.45 -20.48
N LYS A 309 5.81 3.65 -20.92
CA LYS A 309 6.69 4.54 -20.15
C LYS A 309 6.03 5.02 -18.87
N ALA A 310 4.74 5.35 -18.91
CA ALA A 310 3.99 5.77 -17.73
C ALA A 310 4.02 4.69 -16.64
N THR A 311 3.66 3.44 -16.97
CA THR A 311 3.67 2.33 -16.02
C THR A 311 5.07 2.06 -15.47
N GLN A 312 6.07 1.91 -16.36
CA GLN A 312 7.43 1.57 -15.95
C GLN A 312 8.07 2.67 -15.11
N ASN A 313 8.01 3.93 -15.54
CA ASN A 313 8.56 5.04 -14.79
C ASN A 313 7.85 5.22 -13.45
N PHE A 314 6.52 5.02 -13.39
CA PHE A 314 5.79 5.07 -12.13
C PHE A 314 6.31 4.03 -11.13
N ALA A 315 6.48 2.78 -11.56
CA ALA A 315 7.00 1.73 -10.69
C ALA A 315 8.42 2.04 -10.19
N GLU A 316 9.31 2.53 -11.07
CA GLU A 316 10.67 2.93 -10.70
C GLU A 316 10.68 4.09 -9.68
N ILE A 317 9.91 5.15 -9.94
CA ILE A 317 9.76 6.30 -9.03
C ILE A 317 9.21 5.81 -7.67
N TYR A 318 8.21 4.94 -7.68
CA TYR A 318 7.63 4.40 -6.45
C TYR A 318 8.66 3.64 -5.62
N TYR A 319 9.37 2.67 -6.21
CA TYR A 319 10.35 1.85 -5.50
C TYR A 319 11.51 2.66 -4.93
N LYS A 320 11.96 3.66 -5.69
CA LYS A 320 13.11 4.47 -5.31
C LYS A 320 12.77 5.49 -4.24
N ASP A 321 11.65 6.21 -4.41
CA ASP A 321 11.45 7.49 -3.74
C ASP A 321 10.23 7.53 -2.82
N HIS A 322 9.27 6.58 -2.93
CA HIS A 322 8.00 6.63 -2.19
C HIS A 322 7.65 5.37 -1.39
N MET A 323 8.39 4.28 -1.56
CA MET A 323 8.17 3.03 -0.87
C MET A 323 8.80 3.03 0.53
N ASN A 324 8.07 2.53 1.53
CA ASN A 324 8.58 2.24 2.87
C ASN A 324 8.88 0.74 3.07
N CYS A 325 9.46 0.37 4.21
CA CYS A 325 9.99 -0.97 4.45
C CYS A 325 8.98 -2.12 4.29
N ILE A 326 7.68 -1.90 4.49
CA ILE A 326 6.66 -2.95 4.31
C ILE A 326 6.17 -3.07 2.86
N GLY A 327 6.70 -2.24 1.94
CA GLY A 327 6.24 -2.13 0.56
C GLY A 327 5.07 -1.17 0.37
N GLY A 328 4.62 -0.49 1.43
CA GLY A 328 3.57 0.53 1.34
C GLY A 328 4.12 1.92 1.03
N ASN A 329 3.24 2.92 0.98
CA ASN A 329 3.63 4.33 0.84
C ASN A 329 2.65 5.28 1.51
N GLY A 330 3.13 6.51 1.69
CA GLY A 330 2.33 7.66 2.05
C GLY A 330 2.06 7.81 3.54
N CYS A 331 1.54 8.99 3.86
CA CYS A 331 1.04 9.39 5.18
C CYS A 331 -0.05 10.44 4.91
N TYR A 332 -1.14 10.47 5.68
CA TYR A 332 -2.35 11.25 5.35
C TYR A 332 -2.93 10.88 3.98
N GLU A 333 -2.74 9.63 3.56
CA GLU A 333 -3.13 9.14 2.23
C GLU A 333 -2.38 9.83 1.07
N ARG A 334 -1.30 10.58 1.37
CA ARG A 334 -0.58 11.38 0.38
C ARG A 334 0.86 10.93 0.17
N PHE A 335 1.34 11.12 -1.06
CA PHE A 335 2.75 11.01 -1.38
C PHE A 335 3.59 12.07 -0.65
N GLY A 336 4.74 11.62 -0.15
CA GLY A 336 5.74 12.49 0.47
C GLY A 336 6.62 13.18 -0.55
N ARG A 337 7.61 13.93 -0.08
CA ARG A 337 8.72 14.34 -0.95
C ARG A 337 9.54 13.09 -1.30
N PRO A 338 10.15 13.04 -2.50
CA PRO A 338 11.01 11.92 -2.89
C PRO A 338 12.08 11.62 -1.84
N GLY A 339 12.14 10.38 -1.37
CA GLY A 339 13.13 9.88 -0.40
C GLY A 339 12.83 10.21 1.07
N GLU A 340 11.79 10.96 1.40
CA GLU A 340 11.45 11.31 2.80
C GLU A 340 10.52 10.25 3.44
N ILE A 341 11.12 9.27 4.13
CA ILE A 341 10.39 8.19 4.79
C ILE A 341 10.25 8.44 6.30
N THR A 342 11.36 8.70 7.01
CA THR A 342 11.35 8.84 8.48
C THR A 342 10.56 10.04 8.95
N LYS A 343 10.51 11.12 8.17
CA LYS A 343 9.73 12.33 8.47
C LYS A 343 8.22 12.08 8.56
N ARG A 344 7.76 11.00 7.92
CA ARG A 344 6.35 10.70 7.67
C ARG A 344 5.90 9.38 8.30
N LEU A 345 6.63 8.87 9.29
CA LEU A 345 6.18 7.73 10.11
C LEU A 345 5.15 8.21 11.13
N GLY A 346 3.87 8.10 10.79
CA GLY A 346 2.71 8.52 11.56
C GLY A 346 1.71 7.37 11.81
N SER A 347 0.65 7.66 12.57
CA SER A 347 -0.48 6.74 12.75
C SER A 347 -1.32 6.58 11.49
N THR A 348 -1.11 7.47 10.51
CA THR A 348 -1.76 7.43 9.19
C THR A 348 -0.81 7.01 8.07
N SER A 349 0.35 6.44 8.41
CA SER A 349 1.27 5.90 7.41
C SER A 349 0.70 4.65 6.76
N SER A 350 1.05 4.45 5.48
CA SER A 350 0.81 3.22 4.72
C SER A 350 -0.66 2.83 4.68
N GLU A 351 -1.43 3.46 3.79
CA GLU A 351 -2.78 3.01 3.48
C GLU A 351 -2.73 1.65 2.75
N THR A 352 -3.55 0.68 3.18
CA THR A 352 -3.57 -0.69 2.62
C THR A 352 -3.99 -0.70 1.13
N CYS A 353 -4.94 0.14 0.73
CA CYS A 353 -5.37 0.25 -0.68
C CYS A 353 -4.23 0.58 -1.63
N ASN A 354 -3.28 1.42 -1.18
CA ASN A 354 -2.15 1.81 -2.01
C ASN A 354 -1.32 0.58 -2.41
N THR A 355 -1.09 -0.32 -1.46
CA THR A 355 -0.27 -1.51 -1.69
C THR A 355 -0.99 -2.54 -2.54
N TYR A 356 -2.29 -2.74 -2.33
CA TYR A 356 -3.12 -3.56 -3.21
C TYR A 356 -3.03 -3.08 -4.67
N ASN A 357 -3.16 -1.78 -4.92
CA ASN A 357 -3.08 -1.25 -6.28
C ASN A 357 -1.66 -1.31 -6.85
N MET A 358 -0.64 -1.01 -6.05
CA MET A 358 0.76 -1.10 -6.49
C MET A 358 1.19 -2.55 -6.78
N MET A 359 0.65 -3.54 -6.08
CA MET A 359 0.86 -4.96 -6.39
C MET A 359 0.29 -5.34 -7.76
N LYS A 360 -0.88 -4.82 -8.14
CA LYS A 360 -1.42 -5.02 -9.51
C LYS A 360 -0.53 -4.38 -10.57
N ILE A 361 -0.01 -3.17 -10.32
CA ILE A 361 0.95 -2.51 -11.21
C ILE A 361 2.22 -3.34 -11.35
N ALA A 362 2.78 -3.81 -10.23
CA ALA A 362 3.98 -4.63 -10.22
C ALA A 362 3.80 -5.93 -11.02
N LEU A 363 2.67 -6.65 -10.82
CA LEU A 363 2.35 -7.85 -11.60
C LEU A 363 2.23 -7.55 -13.09
N ASN A 364 1.42 -6.57 -13.49
CA ASN A 364 1.26 -6.22 -14.91
C ASN A 364 2.58 -5.79 -15.57
N THR A 365 3.44 -5.08 -14.83
CA THR A 365 4.75 -4.67 -15.32
C THR A 365 5.66 -5.89 -15.46
N PHE A 366 5.69 -6.78 -14.45
CA PHE A 366 6.43 -8.04 -14.49
C PHE A 366 6.00 -8.93 -15.66
N GLU A 367 4.70 -9.10 -15.88
CA GLU A 367 4.16 -9.85 -17.03
C GLU A 367 4.69 -9.31 -18.36
N SER A 368 4.95 -8.01 -18.45
CA SER A 368 5.39 -7.35 -19.69
C SER A 368 6.92 -7.29 -19.85
N THR A 369 7.68 -7.20 -18.75
CA THR A 369 9.13 -6.95 -18.78
C THR A 369 9.98 -8.14 -18.33
N GLY A 370 9.41 -9.00 -17.49
CA GLY A 370 10.11 -10.05 -16.77
C GLY A 370 11.15 -9.58 -15.76
N ASP A 371 11.12 -8.30 -15.38
CA ASP A 371 12.03 -7.74 -14.38
C ASP A 371 11.68 -8.24 -12.97
N LEU A 372 12.58 -9.02 -12.39
CA LEU A 372 12.41 -9.65 -11.08
C LEU A 372 12.31 -8.65 -9.93
N ARG A 373 12.70 -7.38 -10.11
CA ARG A 373 12.51 -6.33 -9.09
C ARG A 373 11.04 -6.14 -8.73
N HIS A 374 10.13 -6.35 -9.68
CA HIS A 374 8.69 -6.33 -9.42
C HIS A 374 8.23 -7.49 -8.55
N MET A 375 8.83 -8.67 -8.70
CA MET A 375 8.52 -9.82 -7.83
C MET A 375 9.17 -9.73 -6.46
N ASP A 376 10.33 -9.09 -6.34
CA ASP A 376 10.93 -8.75 -5.04
C ASP A 376 10.05 -7.74 -4.28
N TYR A 377 9.53 -6.72 -4.97
CA TYR A 377 8.51 -5.83 -4.41
C TYR A 377 7.25 -6.59 -4.02
N PHE A 378 6.71 -7.44 -4.90
CA PHE A 378 5.49 -8.18 -4.66
C PHE A 378 5.61 -9.09 -3.43
N GLU A 379 6.73 -9.81 -3.29
CA GLU A 379 7.06 -10.61 -2.12
C GLU A 379 7.18 -9.74 -0.86
N ARG A 380 7.85 -8.58 -0.91
CA ARG A 380 7.91 -7.66 0.23
C ARG A 380 6.50 -7.21 0.65
N ALA A 381 5.68 -6.76 -0.28
CA ALA A 381 4.36 -6.20 -0.03
C ALA A 381 3.35 -7.24 0.50
N ILE A 382 3.34 -8.44 -0.10
CA ILE A 382 2.39 -9.50 0.26
C ILE A 382 2.62 -10.01 1.69
N TYR A 383 3.89 -10.20 2.10
CA TYR A 383 4.23 -10.65 3.45
C TYR A 383 4.10 -9.54 4.49
N ASN A 384 4.61 -8.34 4.19
CA ASN A 384 4.81 -7.32 5.22
C ASN A 384 3.67 -6.31 5.32
N HIS A 385 2.82 -6.17 4.31
CA HIS A 385 1.69 -5.24 4.38
C HIS A 385 0.36 -5.97 4.23
N ILE A 386 0.13 -6.70 3.13
CA ILE A 386 -1.18 -7.33 2.88
C ILE A 386 -1.49 -8.39 3.93
N LEU A 387 -0.60 -9.37 4.14
CA LEU A 387 -0.79 -10.38 5.18
C LEU A 387 -0.87 -9.76 6.58
N ALA A 388 -0.08 -8.72 6.83
CA ALA A 388 -0.02 -8.03 8.11
C ALA A 388 -1.24 -7.13 8.41
N SER A 389 -2.03 -6.79 7.39
CA SER A 389 -3.18 -5.88 7.44
C SER A 389 -4.46 -6.54 7.95
N GLN A 390 -4.50 -7.88 8.07
CA GLN A 390 -5.69 -8.57 8.57
C GLN A 390 -5.49 -9.01 10.02
N ASP A 391 -6.50 -8.78 10.85
CA ASP A 391 -6.62 -9.43 12.13
C ASP A 391 -6.84 -10.94 11.91
N PRO A 392 -5.90 -11.81 12.35
CA PRO A 392 -5.99 -13.24 12.12
C PRO A 392 -7.10 -13.93 12.91
N GLU A 393 -7.77 -13.24 13.84
CA GLU A 393 -8.88 -13.80 14.63
C GLU A 393 -10.23 -13.36 14.07
N THR A 394 -10.42 -12.07 13.81
CA THR A 394 -11.73 -11.52 13.41
C THR A 394 -11.90 -11.38 11.90
N GLY A 395 -10.81 -11.24 11.15
CA GLY A 395 -10.82 -10.90 9.73
C GLY A 395 -10.99 -9.42 9.44
N GLY A 396 -11.11 -8.58 10.48
CA GLY A 396 -11.05 -7.14 10.36
C GLY A 396 -9.73 -6.69 9.75
N VAL A 397 -9.74 -5.59 8.99
CA VAL A 397 -8.55 -5.13 8.27
C VAL A 397 -8.10 -3.75 8.73
N THR A 398 -6.79 -3.50 8.64
CA THR A 398 -6.21 -2.19 8.84
C THR A 398 -6.50 -1.31 7.63
N TYR A 399 -6.68 -0.02 7.89
CA TYR A 399 -6.62 0.98 6.83
C TYR A 399 -5.26 1.60 6.75
N TYR A 400 -4.73 2.08 7.89
CA TYR A 400 -3.35 2.49 8.03
C TYR A 400 -2.58 1.42 8.78
N THR A 401 -1.51 0.95 8.16
CA THR A 401 -0.58 0.01 8.78
C THR A 401 0.53 0.83 9.43
N MET A 402 0.25 1.32 10.64
CA MET A 402 1.03 2.38 11.33
C MET A 402 2.52 2.07 11.38
N LEU A 403 3.34 2.98 10.86
CA LEU A 403 4.80 2.85 10.90
C LEU A 403 5.45 3.74 11.96
N LEU A 404 4.65 4.56 12.65
CA LEU A 404 5.06 5.34 13.80
C LEU A 404 5.67 4.42 14.87
N PRO A 405 6.96 4.60 15.24
CA PRO A 405 7.55 3.86 16.35
C PRO A 405 6.73 4.00 17.63
N GLY A 406 6.45 2.88 18.29
CA GLY A 406 5.57 2.84 19.47
C GLY A 406 4.07 2.81 19.16
N GLY A 407 3.69 2.83 17.87
CA GLY A 407 2.32 2.69 17.41
C GLY A 407 1.78 1.25 17.52
N PHE A 408 0.55 1.05 17.08
CA PHE A 408 -0.14 -0.26 17.05
C PHE A 408 -1.00 -0.37 15.79
N LYS A 409 -1.57 -1.54 15.49
CA LYS A 409 -2.52 -1.70 14.37
C LYS A 409 -3.94 -1.55 14.89
N SER A 410 -4.80 -0.89 14.13
CA SER A 410 -6.23 -0.86 14.36
C SER A 410 -6.96 -1.57 13.21
N TYR A 411 -8.08 -2.21 13.51
CA TYR A 411 -8.82 -3.05 12.58
C TYR A 411 -10.25 -2.56 12.43
N SER A 412 -10.82 -2.80 11.25
CA SER A 412 -12.27 -2.72 11.08
C SER A 412 -12.98 -3.76 11.93
N ASP A 413 -14.16 -3.45 12.41
CA ASP A 413 -15.07 -4.44 12.97
C ASP A 413 -15.91 -5.06 11.85
N ARG A 414 -15.86 -6.39 11.71
CA ARG A 414 -16.61 -7.15 10.69
C ARG A 414 -18.13 -6.98 10.79
N PHE A 415 -18.65 -6.63 11.95
CA PHE A 415 -20.09 -6.38 12.18
C PHE A 415 -20.44 -4.90 12.12
N ASN A 416 -19.44 -4.02 12.06
CA ASN A 416 -19.66 -2.60 11.91
C ASN A 416 -19.96 -2.23 10.46
N ILE A 417 -21.24 -2.08 10.19
CA ILE A 417 -21.74 -1.64 8.89
C ILE A 417 -21.83 -0.12 8.74
N GLU A 418 -21.55 0.64 9.80
CA GLU A 418 -21.67 2.11 9.79
C GLU A 418 -20.39 2.81 9.32
N GLY A 419 -19.25 2.13 9.33
CA GLY A 419 -18.01 2.67 8.78
C GLY A 419 -17.30 1.62 7.95
N ILE A 420 -17.78 1.46 6.71
CA ILE A 420 -17.09 0.76 5.64
C ILE A 420 -16.30 1.81 4.85
N TRP A 421 -15.02 1.53 4.64
CA TRP A 421 -13.95 2.44 4.24
C TRP A 421 -13.21 1.74 3.10
N CYS A 422 -12.51 2.48 2.22
CA CYS A 422 -11.94 1.90 1.00
C CYS A 422 -11.05 0.66 1.27
N CYS A 423 -10.28 0.65 2.37
CA CYS A 423 -9.46 -0.50 2.77
C CYS A 423 -10.28 -1.71 3.23
N VAL A 424 -11.51 -1.55 3.74
CA VAL A 424 -12.43 -2.68 3.98
C VAL A 424 -12.90 -3.27 2.66
N GLY A 425 -13.26 -2.43 1.69
CA GLY A 425 -13.59 -2.88 0.33
C GLY A 425 -12.44 -3.67 -0.28
N THR A 426 -11.24 -3.11 -0.27
CA THR A 426 -10.03 -3.78 -0.77
C THR A 426 -9.67 -5.03 0.05
N GLY A 427 -9.88 -4.99 1.37
CA GLY A 427 -9.65 -6.12 2.27
C GLY A 427 -10.54 -7.34 1.97
N MET A 428 -11.75 -7.13 1.44
CA MET A 428 -12.61 -8.21 0.95
C MET A 428 -12.01 -8.95 -0.26
N GLU A 429 -11.10 -8.31 -1.01
CA GLU A 429 -10.45 -8.89 -2.19
C GLU A 429 -9.06 -9.47 -1.89
N ASN A 430 -8.28 -8.80 -1.04
CA ASN A 430 -6.86 -9.10 -0.78
C ASN A 430 -6.59 -10.59 -0.52
N HIS A 431 -7.35 -11.18 0.40
CA HIS A 431 -7.03 -12.49 0.96
C HIS A 431 -7.56 -13.67 0.13
N SER A 432 -8.28 -13.38 -0.95
CA SER A 432 -8.70 -14.36 -1.96
C SER A 432 -7.65 -14.59 -3.04
N LYS A 433 -6.62 -13.73 -3.11
CA LYS A 433 -5.72 -13.64 -4.27
C LYS A 433 -4.28 -14.07 -4.00
N TYR A 434 -4.01 -14.73 -2.89
CA TYR A 434 -2.64 -15.17 -2.59
C TYR A 434 -2.09 -16.21 -3.57
N GLY A 435 -2.94 -16.85 -4.38
CA GLY A 435 -2.52 -17.67 -5.52
C GLY A 435 -1.88 -16.87 -6.67
N GLU A 436 -2.23 -15.58 -6.79
CA GLU A 436 -1.64 -14.68 -7.80
C GLU A 436 -0.14 -14.51 -7.52
N GLY A 437 0.66 -14.59 -8.56
CA GLY A 437 2.10 -14.36 -8.47
C GLY A 437 2.91 -15.56 -7.95
N ILE A 438 2.30 -16.66 -7.50
CA ILE A 438 3.04 -17.87 -7.12
C ILE A 438 3.72 -18.49 -8.34
N TYR A 439 2.93 -18.71 -9.40
CA TYR A 439 3.37 -19.35 -10.63
C TYR A 439 3.07 -18.47 -11.84
N PHE A 440 3.94 -18.54 -12.85
CA PHE A 440 3.73 -17.96 -14.17
C PHE A 440 4.17 -18.93 -15.26
N ASN A 441 3.79 -18.68 -16.50
CA ASN A 441 4.24 -19.45 -17.64
C ASN A 441 4.50 -18.56 -18.87
N ASN A 442 5.24 -19.09 -19.84
CA ASN A 442 5.35 -18.50 -21.18
C ASN A 442 4.74 -19.43 -22.25
N HIS A 443 3.65 -20.12 -21.90
CA HIS A 443 2.99 -21.18 -22.66
C HIS A 443 3.81 -22.46 -22.89
N GLN A 444 5.06 -22.52 -22.41
CA GLN A 444 5.93 -23.69 -22.52
C GLN A 444 6.54 -24.07 -21.17
N SER A 445 7.25 -23.13 -20.57
CA SER A 445 7.99 -23.31 -19.31
C SER A 445 7.21 -22.77 -18.12
N LEU A 446 7.41 -23.40 -16.96
CA LEU A 446 6.85 -22.98 -15.68
C LEU A 446 7.85 -22.08 -14.94
N TYR A 447 7.37 -21.02 -14.31
CA TYR A 447 8.13 -20.11 -13.46
C TYR A 447 7.54 -20.10 -12.05
N VAL A 448 8.31 -20.51 -11.05
CA VAL A 448 7.95 -20.51 -9.63
C VAL A 448 8.56 -19.27 -8.98
N ASN A 449 7.71 -18.34 -8.55
CA ASN A 449 8.13 -17.03 -8.05
C ASN A 449 7.96 -16.87 -6.54
N LEU A 450 6.87 -17.37 -5.95
CA LEU A 450 6.64 -17.31 -4.50
C LEU A 450 6.67 -18.69 -3.87
N PHE A 451 7.20 -18.75 -2.66
CA PHE A 451 7.35 -19.98 -1.90
C PHE A 451 6.20 -20.14 -0.89
N ILE A 452 4.99 -20.25 -1.44
CA ILE A 452 3.75 -20.37 -0.68
C ILE A 452 3.18 -21.78 -0.91
N PRO A 453 2.83 -22.53 0.15
CA PRO A 453 2.25 -23.87 0.03
C PRO A 453 1.02 -23.86 -0.88
N SER A 454 1.10 -24.60 -1.98
CA SER A 454 0.09 -24.55 -3.03
C SER A 454 0.14 -25.75 -3.96
N GLU A 455 -0.97 -26.04 -4.63
CA GLU A 455 -1.02 -26.95 -5.78
C GLU A 455 -1.33 -26.15 -7.05
N LEU A 456 -0.59 -26.44 -8.11
CA LEU A 456 -0.83 -25.93 -9.46
C LEU A 456 -1.33 -27.07 -10.34
N ASN A 457 -2.49 -26.90 -10.96
CA ASN A 457 -2.98 -27.78 -12.01
C ASN A 457 -2.92 -27.06 -13.37
N TRP A 458 -1.80 -27.23 -14.08
CA TRP A 458 -1.59 -26.64 -15.40
C TRP A 458 -2.16 -27.56 -16.49
N LYS A 459 -3.43 -27.35 -16.82
CA LYS A 459 -4.19 -28.24 -17.72
C LYS A 459 -3.67 -28.24 -19.14
N GLU A 460 -3.25 -27.09 -19.69
CA GLU A 460 -2.75 -26.99 -21.07
C GLU A 460 -1.50 -27.84 -21.30
N LYS A 461 -0.75 -28.15 -20.24
CA LYS A 461 0.47 -28.97 -20.28
C LYS A 461 0.34 -30.33 -19.60
N ASN A 462 -0.84 -30.65 -19.07
CA ASN A 462 -1.07 -31.84 -18.24
C ASN A 462 0.01 -31.96 -17.13
N LEU A 463 0.34 -30.85 -16.46
CA LEU A 463 1.32 -30.80 -15.37
C LEU A 463 0.58 -30.45 -14.07
N HIS A 464 0.59 -31.36 -13.10
CA HIS A 464 0.09 -31.11 -11.75
C HIS A 464 1.27 -31.10 -10.78
N LEU A 465 1.47 -29.99 -10.10
CA LEU A 465 2.57 -29.74 -9.17
C LEU A 465 2.03 -29.44 -7.77
N LYS A 466 2.70 -29.97 -6.75
CA LYS A 466 2.46 -29.63 -5.34
C LYS A 466 3.69 -28.97 -4.74
N GLN A 467 3.55 -27.78 -4.18
CA GLN A 467 4.58 -27.07 -3.43
C GLN A 467 4.31 -27.18 -1.93
N GLU A 468 5.24 -27.78 -1.20
CA GLU A 468 5.20 -27.95 0.25
C GLU A 468 6.37 -27.21 0.89
N THR A 469 6.05 -26.32 1.83
CA THR A 469 7.05 -25.53 2.56
C THR A 469 6.45 -24.99 3.85
N ASP A 470 7.30 -24.72 4.84
CA ASP A 470 6.94 -23.93 6.02
C ASP A 470 7.45 -22.48 5.89
N PHE A 471 7.96 -22.06 4.72
CA PHE A 471 8.41 -20.69 4.47
C PHE A 471 7.33 -19.67 4.86
N PRO A 472 7.68 -18.59 5.60
CA PRO A 472 9.03 -18.11 5.91
C PRO A 472 9.56 -18.61 7.28
N GLN A 473 9.02 -19.71 7.83
CA GLN A 473 9.52 -20.34 9.06
C GLN A 473 10.83 -21.10 8.80
N GLY A 474 10.82 -22.02 7.83
CA GLY A 474 12.00 -22.71 7.37
C GLY A 474 12.52 -22.16 6.05
N ASP A 475 13.69 -22.68 5.67
CA ASP A 475 14.47 -22.22 4.52
C ASP A 475 14.26 -23.12 3.27
N CYS A 476 13.38 -24.12 3.33
CA CYS A 476 13.24 -25.17 2.31
C CYS A 476 11.83 -25.22 1.70
N THR A 477 11.77 -25.35 0.37
CA THR A 477 10.55 -25.66 -0.37
C THR A 477 10.73 -26.92 -1.20
N THR A 478 9.71 -27.77 -1.24
CA THR A 478 9.69 -28.97 -2.07
C THR A 478 8.57 -28.88 -3.09
N LEU A 479 8.92 -28.99 -4.37
CA LEU A 479 7.97 -29.16 -5.46
C LEU A 479 7.90 -30.64 -5.83
N THR A 480 6.73 -31.25 -5.75
CA THR A 480 6.47 -32.64 -6.15
C THR A 480 5.60 -32.64 -7.40
N ILE A 481 6.05 -33.35 -8.43
CA ILE A 481 5.28 -33.54 -9.67
C ILE A 481 4.26 -34.65 -9.43
N LEU A 482 2.99 -34.30 -9.29
CA LEU A 482 1.89 -35.24 -9.10
C LEU A 482 1.47 -35.89 -10.42
N GLU A 483 1.52 -35.13 -11.52
CA GLU A 483 1.25 -35.62 -12.87
C GLU A 483 2.15 -34.90 -13.88
N SER A 484 2.77 -35.65 -14.79
CA SER A 484 3.53 -35.12 -15.93
C SER A 484 3.09 -35.83 -17.20
N GLY A 485 2.11 -35.26 -17.90
CA GLY A 485 1.58 -35.76 -19.18
C GLY A 485 2.52 -35.51 -20.36
N SER A 486 3.81 -35.86 -20.22
CA SER A 486 4.93 -35.61 -21.14
C SER A 486 5.54 -34.20 -21.09
N TYR A 487 5.45 -33.52 -19.94
CA TYR A 487 6.07 -32.20 -19.78
C TYR A 487 7.61 -32.31 -19.83
N ASP A 488 8.26 -31.68 -20.82
CA ASP A 488 9.71 -31.75 -21.07
C ASP A 488 10.42 -30.39 -21.05
N HIS A 489 9.67 -29.32 -20.76
CA HIS A 489 10.20 -27.96 -20.69
C HIS A 489 10.88 -27.67 -19.33
N PRO A 490 11.75 -26.64 -19.27
CA PRO A 490 12.35 -26.23 -18.01
C PRO A 490 11.33 -25.73 -16.98
N ILE A 491 11.66 -25.97 -15.71
CA ILE A 491 11.05 -25.27 -14.57
C ILE A 491 12.06 -24.22 -14.09
N TYR A 492 11.64 -22.97 -14.02
CA TYR A 492 12.43 -21.84 -13.54
C TYR A 492 12.05 -21.51 -12.10
N ILE A 493 13.00 -21.49 -11.18
CA ILE A 493 12.78 -21.10 -9.79
C ILE A 493 13.38 -19.71 -9.57
N ARG A 494 12.60 -18.75 -9.07
CA ARG A 494 13.15 -17.42 -8.75
C ARG A 494 14.26 -17.57 -7.72
N TYR A 495 15.41 -16.95 -7.97
CA TYR A 495 16.48 -16.77 -6.99
C TYR A 495 16.33 -15.36 -6.41
N PRO A 496 15.70 -15.19 -5.22
CA PRO A 496 15.40 -13.87 -4.69
C PRO A 496 16.66 -13.04 -4.46
N HIS A 497 16.58 -11.72 -4.62
CA HIS A 497 17.74 -10.85 -4.37
C HIS A 497 18.23 -10.92 -2.90
N TRP A 498 17.34 -11.20 -1.95
CA TRP A 498 17.71 -11.36 -0.54
C TRP A 498 18.42 -12.68 -0.24
N ALA A 499 18.28 -13.70 -1.10
CA ALA A 499 18.94 -14.98 -0.89
C ALA A 499 20.43 -14.81 -1.17
N GLY A 500 21.27 -15.08 -0.17
CA GLY A 500 22.73 -15.05 -0.33
C GLY A 500 23.21 -16.17 -1.25
N ARG A 501 24.53 -16.39 -1.33
CA ARG A 501 25.13 -17.43 -2.20
C ARG A 501 24.76 -18.87 -1.82
N GLU A 502 24.21 -19.08 -0.63
CA GLU A 502 23.87 -20.39 -0.06
C GLU A 502 22.47 -20.85 -0.51
N VAL A 503 22.29 -21.00 -1.82
CA VAL A 503 21.12 -21.68 -2.39
C VAL A 503 21.55 -23.05 -2.89
N SER A 504 20.77 -24.08 -2.58
CA SER A 504 20.98 -25.42 -3.11
C SER A 504 19.69 -25.98 -3.71
N VAL A 505 19.83 -26.78 -4.77
CA VAL A 505 18.71 -27.48 -5.39
C VAL A 505 19.06 -28.95 -5.48
N ARG A 506 18.09 -29.81 -5.16
CA ARG A 506 18.17 -31.26 -5.37
C ARG A 506 17.00 -31.75 -6.18
N ILE A 507 17.24 -32.63 -7.14
CA ILE A 507 16.19 -33.35 -7.87
C ILE A 507 16.30 -34.83 -7.48
N ASN A 508 15.23 -35.39 -6.91
CA ASN A 508 15.18 -36.78 -6.45
C ASN A 508 16.30 -37.15 -5.45
N GLY A 509 16.75 -36.16 -4.66
CA GLY A 509 17.82 -36.32 -3.66
C GLY A 509 19.22 -36.08 -4.19
N GLU A 510 19.40 -35.98 -5.52
CA GLU A 510 20.69 -35.67 -6.15
C GLU A 510 20.88 -34.16 -6.31
N GLU A 511 22.07 -33.65 -6.02
CA GLU A 511 22.39 -32.23 -6.12
C GLU A 511 22.37 -31.75 -7.58
N TYR A 512 21.67 -30.65 -7.83
CA TYR A 512 21.55 -30.05 -9.17
C TYR A 512 22.53 -28.87 -9.30
N PRO A 513 23.38 -28.84 -10.34
CA PRO A 513 24.35 -27.76 -10.52
C PRO A 513 23.65 -26.42 -10.79
N LEU A 514 24.05 -25.38 -10.07
CA LEU A 514 23.49 -24.05 -10.21
C LEU A 514 24.34 -23.17 -11.13
N HIS A 515 23.68 -22.53 -12.10
CA HIS A 515 24.27 -21.57 -13.03
C HIS A 515 23.52 -20.23 -13.01
N ALA A 516 23.07 -19.81 -11.83
CA ALA A 516 22.35 -18.56 -11.60
C ALA A 516 22.84 -17.88 -10.31
N ARG A 517 22.63 -16.58 -10.20
CA ARG A 517 22.88 -15.79 -8.98
C ARG A 517 21.59 -15.12 -8.48
N ALA A 518 21.65 -14.55 -7.28
CA ALA A 518 20.56 -13.77 -6.72
C ALA A 518 20.09 -12.68 -7.71
N GLY A 519 18.78 -12.56 -7.89
CA GLY A 519 18.15 -11.68 -8.89
C GLY A 519 18.01 -12.31 -10.29
N GLU A 520 18.19 -13.63 -10.43
CA GLU A 520 17.98 -14.38 -11.67
C GLU A 520 17.03 -15.58 -11.46
N TYR A 521 16.72 -16.31 -12.53
CA TYR A 521 16.03 -17.59 -12.42
C TYR A 521 17.02 -18.76 -12.44
N ILE A 522 16.83 -19.72 -11.53
CA ILE A 522 17.47 -21.02 -11.59
C ILE A 522 16.71 -21.86 -12.62
N ARG A 523 17.34 -22.12 -13.77
CA ARG A 523 16.78 -22.96 -14.83
C ARG A 523 17.02 -24.44 -14.54
N LEU A 524 15.94 -25.18 -14.25
CA LEU A 524 15.98 -26.62 -14.06
C LEU A 524 15.52 -27.32 -15.33
N GLN A 525 16.44 -27.95 -16.04
CA GLN A 525 16.14 -28.86 -17.15
C GLN A 525 16.28 -30.30 -16.68
N HIS A 526 15.17 -31.05 -16.75
CA HIS A 526 15.10 -32.45 -16.36
C HIS A 526 13.98 -33.14 -17.17
N PRO A 527 14.07 -34.45 -17.49
CA PRO A 527 12.96 -35.21 -18.08
C PRO A 527 11.91 -35.52 -17.01
N TRP A 528 11.02 -34.57 -16.74
CA TRP A 528 10.07 -34.60 -15.62
C TRP A 528 9.09 -35.78 -15.68
N LYS A 529 9.03 -36.54 -14.59
CA LYS A 529 8.11 -37.67 -14.40
C LYS A 529 7.24 -37.48 -13.17
N THR A 530 6.07 -38.10 -13.18
CA THR A 530 5.25 -38.25 -11.97
C THR A 530 6.09 -38.85 -10.84
N GLY A 531 6.05 -38.22 -9.68
CA GLY A 531 6.81 -38.57 -8.48
C GLY A 531 8.15 -37.83 -8.34
N ASP A 532 8.62 -37.10 -9.36
CA ASP A 532 9.84 -36.31 -9.25
C ASP A 532 9.69 -35.23 -8.15
N ARG A 533 10.75 -35.04 -7.37
CA ARG A 533 10.81 -34.08 -6.27
C ARG A 533 11.96 -33.10 -6.45
N ILE A 534 11.66 -31.82 -6.49
CA ILE A 534 12.60 -30.71 -6.53
C ILE A 534 12.64 -30.09 -5.14
N GLN A 535 13.76 -30.18 -4.45
CA GLN A 535 13.98 -29.52 -3.17
C GLN A 535 14.84 -28.29 -3.39
N VAL A 536 14.39 -27.13 -2.91
CA VAL A 536 15.11 -25.87 -3.01
C VAL A 536 15.31 -25.33 -1.61
N GLU A 537 16.57 -25.16 -1.21
CA GLU A 537 16.95 -24.59 0.09
C GLU A 537 17.55 -23.21 -0.15
N MET A 538 16.95 -22.19 0.47
CA MET A 538 17.38 -20.79 0.40
C MET A 538 17.53 -20.27 1.82
N LYS A 539 18.74 -20.37 2.36
CA LYS A 539 19.00 -19.97 3.75
C LYS A 539 18.69 -18.50 3.97
N GLN A 540 17.75 -18.21 4.89
CA GLN A 540 17.40 -16.85 5.24
C GLN A 540 18.41 -16.27 6.26
N THR A 541 19.09 -15.20 5.89
CA THR A 541 19.95 -14.42 6.79
C THR A 541 19.26 -13.16 7.27
N PHE A 542 19.75 -12.62 8.40
CA PHE A 542 19.37 -11.29 8.83
C PHE A 542 20.02 -10.21 7.95
N ARG A 543 19.28 -9.12 7.72
CA ARG A 543 19.79 -7.91 7.08
C ARG A 543 19.17 -6.67 7.72
N LEU A 544 19.91 -5.58 7.69
CA LEU A 544 19.42 -4.25 8.04
C LEU A 544 19.14 -3.46 6.77
N GLU A 545 18.05 -2.71 6.81
CA GLU A 545 17.69 -1.74 5.79
C GLU A 545 17.52 -0.39 6.47
N ALA A 546 18.43 0.54 6.18
CA ALA A 546 18.34 1.90 6.68
C ALA A 546 17.25 2.67 5.90
N ALA A 547 16.60 3.60 6.58
CA ALA A 547 15.70 4.53 5.90
C ALA A 547 16.50 5.45 4.95
N PRO A 548 15.98 5.79 3.76
CA PRO A 548 16.71 6.61 2.78
C PRO A 548 17.13 7.99 3.31
N ASP A 549 16.35 8.57 4.23
CA ASP A 549 16.56 9.90 4.81
C ASP A 549 17.21 9.90 6.21
N ASP A 550 17.45 8.73 6.81
CA ASP A 550 18.13 8.61 8.11
C ASP A 550 18.87 7.26 8.23
N PRO A 551 20.22 7.25 8.16
CA PRO A 551 21.02 6.03 8.24
C PRO A 551 21.00 5.34 9.62
N PHE A 552 20.52 6.02 10.66
CA PHE A 552 20.41 5.47 12.01
C PHE A 552 19.06 4.81 12.26
N MET A 553 18.03 5.10 11.46
CA MET A 553 16.74 4.44 11.51
C MET A 553 16.73 3.20 10.61
N ASN A 554 16.80 2.02 11.23
CA ASN A 554 17.00 0.75 10.53
C ASN A 554 15.84 -0.22 10.78
N VAL A 555 15.52 -1.03 9.77
CA VAL A 555 14.55 -2.12 9.84
C VAL A 555 15.29 -3.45 9.73
N ILE A 556 14.96 -4.40 10.60
CA ILE A 556 15.52 -5.75 10.54
C ILE A 556 14.62 -6.62 9.66
N PHE A 557 15.24 -7.36 8.75
CA PHE A 557 14.57 -8.41 8.01
C PHE A 557 15.30 -9.74 8.15
N ARG A 558 14.55 -10.84 8.03
CA ARG A 558 15.09 -12.18 7.79
C ARG A 558 14.50 -12.71 6.48
N GLY A 559 15.33 -12.86 5.45
CA GLY A 559 14.85 -13.06 4.08
C GLY A 559 13.93 -11.91 3.61
N PRO A 560 12.68 -12.19 3.18
CA PRO A 560 11.74 -11.15 2.75
C PRO A 560 10.91 -10.54 3.90
N VAL A 561 10.97 -11.11 5.11
CA VAL A 561 10.07 -10.76 6.22
C VAL A 561 10.69 -9.71 7.13
N ALA A 562 9.98 -8.61 7.34
CA ALA A 562 10.31 -7.56 8.29
C ALA A 562 10.00 -8.02 9.72
N TYR A 563 10.87 -7.65 10.66
CA TYR A 563 10.75 -7.96 12.08
C TYR A 563 10.42 -6.71 12.87
N ALA A 564 9.36 -6.80 13.68
CA ALA A 564 8.91 -5.72 14.54
C ALA A 564 9.33 -5.96 15.99
N ALA A 565 9.91 -4.95 16.61
CA ALA A 565 10.18 -4.91 18.04
C ALA A 565 8.86 -4.75 18.81
N GLN A 566 8.56 -5.69 19.70
CA GLN A 566 7.35 -5.68 20.52
C GLN A 566 7.55 -4.82 21.76
N LEU A 567 6.63 -3.87 21.96
CA LEU A 567 6.71 -2.85 23.02
C LEU A 567 5.61 -2.99 24.07
N GLY A 568 4.85 -4.09 24.04
CA GLY A 568 3.79 -4.40 24.99
C GLY A 568 2.41 -3.87 24.57
N SER A 569 1.41 -4.10 25.40
CA SER A 569 0.01 -3.71 25.14
C SER A 569 -0.47 -2.54 26.00
N ASP A 570 0.45 -1.89 26.73
CA ASP A 570 0.11 -0.83 27.67
C ASP A 570 -0.53 0.35 26.94
N HIS A 571 -1.65 0.85 27.50
CA HIS A 571 -2.38 2.01 26.99
C HIS A 571 -2.75 1.93 25.50
N ILE A 572 -2.98 0.73 24.97
CA ILE A 572 -3.64 0.57 23.67
C ILE A 572 -5.14 0.87 23.89
N PRO A 573 -5.72 1.88 23.21
CA PRO A 573 -7.16 2.09 23.23
C PRO A 573 -7.87 0.93 22.51
N ASN A 574 -9.20 0.98 22.36
CA ASN A 574 -9.88 -0.01 21.51
C ASN A 574 -9.29 0.03 20.08
N ASP A 575 -8.69 -1.08 19.67
CA ASP A 575 -8.04 -1.26 18.38
C ASP A 575 -9.02 -1.72 17.30
N HIS A 576 -10.24 -2.11 17.65
CA HIS A 576 -11.34 -2.24 16.70
C HIS A 576 -12.05 -0.90 16.52
N ILE A 577 -11.87 -0.29 15.36
CA ILE A 577 -12.39 1.06 15.08
C ILE A 577 -13.57 1.03 14.12
N LYS A 578 -14.45 2.00 14.35
CA LYS A 578 -15.67 2.19 13.58
C LYS A 578 -15.41 2.99 12.31
N PHE A 579 -14.59 4.03 12.39
CA PHE A 579 -14.30 4.95 11.29
C PHE A 579 -12.79 5.14 11.12
N SER A 580 -12.35 5.32 9.88
CA SER A 580 -10.94 5.53 9.52
C SER A 580 -10.25 6.63 10.31
N ARG A 581 -10.96 7.74 10.49
CA ARG A 581 -10.46 8.95 11.14
C ARG A 581 -10.20 8.77 12.64
N GLN A 582 -10.62 7.68 13.26
CA GLN A 582 -10.26 7.40 14.66
C GLN A 582 -8.75 7.18 14.86
N ASN A 583 -8.04 6.75 13.81
CA ASN A 583 -6.58 6.61 13.83
C ASN A 583 -5.83 7.92 14.10
N ASN A 584 -6.48 9.06 13.82
CA ASN A 584 -5.86 10.38 13.86
C ASN A 584 -5.52 10.86 15.27
N ALA A 585 -6.11 10.24 16.29
CA ALA A 585 -5.95 10.60 17.69
C ALA A 585 -5.03 9.65 18.48
N PHE A 586 -4.54 8.58 17.86
CA PHE A 586 -3.74 7.58 18.55
C PHE A 586 -2.31 8.05 18.80
N ARG A 587 -1.95 8.13 20.09
CA ARG A 587 -0.60 8.55 20.51
C ARG A 587 0.36 7.35 20.59
N PRO A 588 1.62 7.53 20.17
CA PRO A 588 2.66 6.53 20.33
C PRO A 588 3.01 6.35 21.81
N LEU A 589 3.90 5.40 22.10
CA LEU A 589 4.55 5.34 23.41
C LEU A 589 5.48 6.53 23.59
N ASP A 590 5.56 7.02 24.83
CA ASP A 590 6.43 8.14 25.17
C ASP A 590 7.92 7.75 25.13
N ASP A 591 8.28 6.51 25.51
CA ASP A 591 9.66 6.05 25.47
C ASP A 591 9.76 4.77 24.64
N ILE A 592 10.66 4.77 23.66
CA ILE A 592 10.97 3.59 22.85
C ILE A 592 12.47 3.25 22.95
N PRO A 593 12.84 1.96 22.90
CA PRO A 593 14.24 1.59 23.03
C PRO A 593 15.03 1.98 21.79
N LEU A 594 16.19 2.62 22.00
CA LEU A 594 17.25 2.70 20.99
C LEU A 594 18.17 1.48 21.13
N PHE A 595 18.95 1.19 20.09
CA PHE A 595 19.84 0.02 20.05
C PHE A 595 21.29 0.44 19.85
N ILE A 596 22.18 -0.06 20.71
CA ILE A 596 23.63 0.06 20.53
C ILE A 596 24.18 -1.32 20.19
N VAL A 597 24.55 -1.53 18.93
CA VAL A 597 24.70 -2.87 18.34
C VAL A 597 25.83 -2.95 17.32
N ASN A 598 26.34 -4.16 17.09
CA ASN A 598 27.10 -4.44 15.88
C ASN A 598 26.14 -4.62 14.70
N LYS A 599 26.06 -3.61 13.82
CA LYS A 599 25.20 -3.62 12.63
C LYS A 599 25.65 -4.63 11.55
N MET A 600 26.90 -5.08 11.58
CA MET A 600 27.46 -6.05 10.64
C MET A 600 27.25 -7.50 11.07
N ASP A 601 26.94 -7.73 12.36
CA ASP A 601 26.74 -9.06 12.93
C ASP A 601 25.52 -9.03 13.87
N LEU A 602 24.34 -9.15 13.28
CA LEU A 602 23.07 -9.15 14.02
C LEU A 602 22.98 -10.37 14.94
N GLU A 603 23.55 -11.50 14.53
CA GLU A 603 23.51 -12.72 15.32
C GLU A 603 24.27 -12.58 16.63
N SER A 604 25.27 -11.70 16.75
CA SER A 604 25.98 -11.46 18.01
C SER A 604 25.07 -11.00 19.17
N TRP A 605 23.98 -10.29 18.87
CA TRP A 605 23.10 -9.70 19.89
C TRP A 605 21.61 -10.03 19.72
N LEU A 606 21.18 -10.56 18.58
CA LEU A 606 19.80 -10.98 18.33
C LEU A 606 19.74 -12.51 18.31
N LYS A 607 19.19 -13.13 19.36
CA LYS A 607 19.16 -14.59 19.53
C LYS A 607 17.76 -15.14 19.40
N ALA A 608 17.60 -16.32 18.81
CA ALA A 608 16.31 -16.99 18.76
C ALA A 608 15.71 -17.13 20.16
N ASP A 609 14.44 -16.77 20.31
CA ASP A 609 13.70 -16.95 21.54
C ASP A 609 13.34 -18.43 21.69
N LYS A 610 13.51 -18.97 22.90
CA LYS A 610 13.30 -20.41 23.16
C LYS A 610 11.82 -20.77 23.32
N ALA A 611 10.97 -19.80 23.65
CA ALA A 611 9.56 -20.03 23.97
C ALA A 611 8.64 -19.73 22.79
N ILE A 612 9.02 -18.77 21.94
CA ILE A 612 8.16 -18.29 20.84
C ILE A 612 8.84 -18.58 19.50
N PRO A 613 8.29 -19.50 18.68
CA PRO A 613 8.80 -19.80 17.35
C PRO A 613 8.93 -18.55 16.48
N GLN A 614 9.99 -18.52 15.66
CA GLN A 614 10.38 -17.40 14.79
C GLN A 614 10.62 -16.07 15.50
N ALA A 615 10.52 -15.99 16.83
CA ALA A 615 10.82 -14.77 17.55
C ALA A 615 12.30 -14.72 17.93
N TYR A 616 12.84 -13.52 18.04
CA TYR A 616 14.22 -13.29 18.44
C TYR A 616 14.28 -12.25 19.52
N ARG A 617 15.12 -12.46 20.52
CA ARG A 617 15.31 -11.57 21.65
C ARG A 617 16.67 -10.91 21.58
N THR A 618 16.70 -9.60 21.77
CA THR A 618 17.97 -8.90 21.90
C THR A 618 18.67 -9.29 23.20
N GLN A 619 20.00 -9.18 23.24
CA GLN A 619 20.81 -9.40 24.44
C GLN A 619 21.65 -8.17 24.74
N LYS A 620 21.28 -7.40 25.79
CA LYS A 620 21.99 -6.19 26.24
C LYS A 620 22.18 -5.12 25.14
N ALA A 621 21.32 -5.12 24.12
CA ALA A 621 21.42 -4.22 22.97
C ALA A 621 20.43 -3.05 23.04
N GLY A 622 19.20 -3.32 23.47
CA GLY A 622 18.19 -2.28 23.66
C GLY A 622 18.49 -1.43 24.89
N ILE A 623 18.34 -0.12 24.76
CA ILE A 623 18.49 0.87 25.83
C ILE A 623 17.17 1.63 25.93
N LEU A 624 16.51 1.55 27.08
CA LEU A 624 15.31 2.33 27.38
C LEU A 624 15.58 3.15 28.64
N ASN A 625 15.40 4.47 28.56
CA ASN A 625 15.62 5.41 29.68
C ASN A 625 17.00 5.22 30.33
N GLY A 626 18.03 5.07 29.49
CA GLY A 626 19.43 4.87 29.90
C GLY A 626 19.75 3.50 30.49
N LYS A 627 18.80 2.56 30.52
CA LYS A 627 18.99 1.22 31.10
C LYS A 627 18.90 0.14 30.02
N PRO A 628 19.71 -0.93 30.09
CA PRO A 628 19.54 -2.08 29.22
C PRO A 628 18.15 -2.69 29.35
N LYS A 629 17.50 -2.95 28.21
CA LYS A 629 16.21 -3.62 28.10
C LYS A 629 16.26 -4.57 26.91
N ASP A 630 16.06 -5.85 27.19
CA ASP A 630 15.92 -6.84 26.12
C ASP A 630 14.52 -6.72 25.49
N VAL A 631 14.48 -6.73 24.17
CA VAL A 631 13.28 -6.56 23.36
C VAL A 631 13.05 -7.82 22.54
N LEU A 632 11.79 -8.25 22.46
CA LEU A 632 11.39 -9.37 21.60
C LEU A 632 11.03 -8.83 20.22
N LEU A 633 11.54 -9.47 19.17
CA LEU A 633 11.26 -9.18 17.78
C LEU A 633 10.50 -10.35 17.17
N ARG A 634 9.43 -10.07 16.43
CA ARG A 634 8.61 -11.07 15.74
C ARG A 634 8.39 -10.67 14.28
N PRO A 635 8.12 -11.64 13.38
CA PRO A 635 7.61 -11.32 12.05
C PRO A 635 6.47 -10.31 12.13
N TYR A 636 6.53 -9.27 11.32
CA TYR A 636 5.58 -8.16 11.41
C TYR A 636 4.14 -8.59 11.13
N TYR A 637 3.97 -9.54 10.20
CA TYR A 637 2.67 -10.14 9.91
C TYR A 637 2.10 -10.99 11.04
N GLN A 638 2.86 -11.26 12.11
CA GLN A 638 2.38 -11.92 13.33
C GLN A 638 2.22 -10.94 14.50
N THR A 639 2.53 -9.66 14.29
CA THR A 639 2.48 -8.64 15.34
C THR A 639 1.12 -7.96 15.32
N HIS A 640 0.21 -8.47 16.15
CA HIS A 640 -1.17 -7.97 16.35
C HIS A 640 -1.41 -7.63 17.82
N HIS A 641 -2.44 -6.82 18.08
CA HIS A 641 -2.94 -6.43 19.42
C HIS A 641 -1.87 -5.98 20.42
N GLN A 642 -0.86 -5.26 19.93
CA GLN A 642 0.25 -4.75 20.72
C GLN A 642 0.90 -3.55 20.04
N ARG A 643 1.70 -2.81 20.81
CA ARG A 643 2.55 -1.75 20.30
C ARG A 643 3.85 -2.33 19.76
N TYR A 644 4.38 -1.69 18.72
CA TYR A 644 5.59 -2.14 18.05
C TYR A 644 6.39 -1.01 17.44
N SER A 645 7.60 -1.33 17.00
CA SER A 645 8.40 -0.50 16.09
C SER A 645 9.03 -1.36 15.02
N LEU A 646 8.93 -0.92 13.76
CA LEU A 646 9.66 -1.51 12.63
C LEU A 646 10.96 -0.76 12.36
N TYR A 647 10.88 0.57 12.31
CA TYR A 647 12.05 1.43 12.27
C TYR A 647 12.61 1.58 13.69
N LEU A 648 13.84 1.11 13.88
CA LEU A 648 14.55 1.10 15.14
C LEU A 648 15.74 2.04 15.03
N ASN A 649 15.90 2.90 16.04
CA ASN A 649 17.05 3.79 16.11
C ASN A 649 18.27 2.98 16.55
N MET A 650 19.23 2.78 15.64
CA MET A 650 20.38 1.89 15.83
C MET A 650 21.70 2.62 15.61
N TYR A 651 22.63 2.38 16.52
CA TYR A 651 23.98 2.92 16.48
C TYR A 651 25.00 1.82 16.75
N THR A 652 26.16 1.89 16.11
CA THR A 652 27.34 1.18 16.62
C THR A 652 27.85 1.83 17.91
N PRO A 653 28.65 1.13 18.73
CA PRO A 653 29.32 1.74 19.88
C PRO A 653 30.11 3.00 19.50
N GLU A 654 30.77 2.99 18.35
CA GLU A 654 31.56 4.12 17.82
C GLU A 654 30.67 5.28 17.37
N GLU A 655 29.60 5.00 16.62
CA GLU A 655 28.61 6.00 16.21
C GLU A 655 27.96 6.65 17.43
N MET A 656 27.58 5.87 18.44
CA MET A 656 26.99 6.39 19.68
C MET A 656 28.00 7.21 20.50
N ALA A 657 29.25 6.75 20.58
CA ALA A 657 30.31 7.51 21.23
C ALA A 657 30.58 8.83 20.51
N TYR A 658 30.52 8.84 19.18
CA TYR A 658 30.65 10.06 18.39
C TYR A 658 29.48 11.00 18.57
N ARG A 659 28.24 10.48 18.51
CA ARG A 659 27.01 11.23 18.78
C ARG A 659 27.09 11.96 20.12
N LYS A 660 27.52 11.27 21.17
CA LYS A 660 27.69 11.85 22.52
C LYS A 660 28.74 12.95 22.62
N ARG A 661 29.69 13.01 21.69
CA ARG A 661 30.69 14.10 21.62
C ARG A 661 30.12 15.34 20.94
N VAL A 662 29.36 15.16 19.86
CA VAL A 662 28.94 16.27 19.01
C VAL A 662 27.57 16.84 19.40
N VAL A 663 26.63 15.98 19.84
CA VAL A 663 25.30 16.37 20.33
C VAL A 663 25.39 16.67 21.82
N SER A 664 25.23 17.95 22.18
CA SER A 664 25.35 18.44 23.55
C SER A 664 24.06 18.27 24.36
N ASP A 665 22.91 18.47 23.72
CA ASP A 665 21.59 18.28 24.34
C ASP A 665 20.50 18.02 23.30
N GLU A 666 19.40 17.42 23.75
CA GLU A 666 18.21 17.19 22.94
C GLU A 666 16.93 17.18 23.78
N LEU A 667 15.84 17.68 23.19
CA LEU A 667 14.57 17.88 23.87
C LEU A 667 13.41 17.68 22.89
N ARG A 668 12.40 16.91 23.30
CA ARG A 668 11.07 16.91 22.68
C ARG A 668 10.20 17.98 23.34
N THR A 669 9.95 19.07 22.63
CA THR A 669 9.08 20.14 23.13
C THR A 669 7.65 19.61 23.16
N SER A 670 7.02 19.56 24.33
CA SER A 670 5.75 18.89 24.68
C SER A 670 5.87 17.53 25.42
N SER A 671 7.06 16.96 25.59
CA SER A 671 7.27 15.84 26.53
C SER A 671 7.36 16.40 27.95
N ASP A 672 6.47 16.00 28.87
CA ASP A 672 6.50 16.49 30.25
C ASP A 672 7.83 16.16 30.96
N THR A 673 8.40 14.99 30.64
CA THR A 673 9.70 14.55 31.16
C THR A 673 10.82 15.46 30.67
N ASP A 674 10.90 15.68 29.36
CA ASP A 674 11.97 16.46 28.74
C ASP A 674 11.86 17.93 29.15
N GLU A 675 10.65 18.51 29.14
CA GLU A 675 10.41 19.90 29.48
C GLU A 675 10.74 20.21 30.94
N LYS A 676 10.45 19.27 31.84
CA LYS A 676 10.87 19.37 33.24
C LYS A 676 12.39 19.27 33.38
N ALA A 677 13.03 18.36 32.66
CA ALA A 677 14.49 18.20 32.66
C ALA A 677 15.22 19.46 32.18
N HIS A 678 14.61 20.20 31.26
CA HIS A 678 15.15 21.45 30.67
C HIS A 678 14.55 22.72 31.28
N ARG A 679 13.90 22.63 32.45
CA ARG A 679 13.38 23.79 33.21
C ARG A 679 12.55 24.76 32.37
N LEU A 680 11.53 24.24 31.68
CA LEU A 680 10.58 25.05 30.91
C LEU A 680 10.09 26.25 31.73
N MET A 681 10.22 27.44 31.15
CA MET A 681 9.53 28.66 31.59
C MET A 681 8.70 29.18 30.42
N ALA A 682 7.50 29.70 30.68
CA ALA A 682 6.64 30.19 29.62
C ALA A 682 5.59 31.19 30.09
N GLU A 683 5.08 31.96 29.14
CA GLU A 683 3.93 32.84 29.28
C GLU A 683 3.05 32.67 28.05
N LYS A 684 1.75 32.45 28.27
CA LYS A 684 0.76 32.18 27.19
C LYS A 684 1.22 31.07 26.24
N SER A 685 1.77 29.97 26.75
CA SER A 685 2.22 28.83 25.95
C SER A 685 1.33 27.61 26.12
N GLU A 686 1.16 26.86 25.03
CA GLU A 686 0.38 25.63 24.98
C GLU A 686 1.08 24.54 24.16
N LYS A 687 0.59 23.30 24.31
CA LYS A 687 0.97 22.16 23.46
C LYS A 687 -0.09 22.04 22.37
N ALA A 688 0.32 22.02 21.11
CA ALA A 688 -0.59 21.92 19.97
C ALA A 688 -0.16 20.79 19.02
N PRO A 689 -1.11 19.99 18.51
CA PRO A 689 -0.81 18.98 17.51
C PRO A 689 -0.52 19.61 16.14
N GLN A 690 0.24 18.92 15.30
CA GLN A 690 0.54 19.39 13.93
C GLN A 690 -0.74 19.62 13.08
N ALA A 691 -1.80 18.84 13.33
CA ALA A 691 -3.10 19.02 12.69
C ALA A 691 -3.74 20.39 12.96
N VAL A 692 -3.52 21.03 14.12
CA VAL A 692 -4.08 22.36 14.38
C VAL A 692 -3.38 23.44 13.54
N LEU A 693 -2.17 23.16 13.06
CA LEU A 693 -1.36 24.10 12.28
C LEU A 693 -1.63 24.02 10.77
N SER A 694 -2.36 23.00 10.32
CA SER A 694 -2.50 22.71 8.90
C SER A 694 -3.84 22.05 8.60
N ASN A 695 -4.10 21.75 7.33
CA ASN A 695 -5.33 21.08 6.92
C ASN A 695 -5.21 19.54 6.97
N VAL A 696 -4.13 18.99 7.56
CA VAL A 696 -4.02 17.54 7.77
C VAL A 696 -4.70 17.15 9.08
N TRP A 697 -5.25 15.94 9.13
CA TRP A 697 -6.09 15.50 10.24
C TRP A 697 -5.34 14.75 11.35
N GLU A 698 -4.06 14.42 11.17
CA GLU A 698 -3.30 13.67 12.18
C GLU A 698 -2.82 14.57 13.33
N ALA A 699 -3.23 14.23 14.56
CA ALA A 699 -2.91 14.99 15.76
C ALA A 699 -1.93 14.26 16.70
N THR A 700 -1.01 13.48 16.13
CA THR A 700 -0.18 12.53 16.90
C THR A 700 1.15 13.09 17.39
N ARG A 701 1.63 14.22 16.84
CA ARG A 701 2.85 14.89 17.28
C ARG A 701 2.51 16.24 17.85
N LEU A 702 2.94 16.46 19.09
CA LEU A 702 2.71 17.71 19.78
C LEU A 702 3.94 18.59 19.68
N GLY A 703 3.73 19.84 19.31
CA GLY A 703 4.72 20.90 19.41
C GLY A 703 4.31 21.91 20.47
N ARG A 704 5.29 22.67 20.97
CA ARG A 704 5.04 23.82 21.84
C ARG A 704 4.90 25.09 21.01
N MET A 705 3.85 25.85 21.30
CA MET A 705 3.62 27.16 20.72
C MET A 705 3.09 28.15 21.76
N THR A 706 2.80 29.37 21.33
CA THR A 706 2.19 30.39 22.17
C THR A 706 0.90 30.92 21.57
N ASP A 707 0.05 31.48 22.42
CA ASP A 707 -0.93 32.47 22.01
C ASP A 707 -0.24 33.84 21.78
N THR A 708 -1.04 34.84 21.44
CA THR A 708 -0.61 36.19 21.07
C THR A 708 0.19 36.88 22.18
N ASP A 709 1.34 37.44 21.82
CA ASP A 709 2.29 38.09 22.74
C ASP A 709 2.85 37.14 23.82
N GLY A 710 2.95 35.84 23.53
CA GLY A 710 3.52 34.83 24.42
C GLY A 710 5.00 34.51 24.16
N TRP A 711 5.57 33.70 25.03
CA TRP A 711 6.93 33.15 24.89
C TRP A 711 7.11 31.85 25.68
N PHE A 712 8.13 31.07 25.32
CA PHE A 712 8.60 29.95 26.13
C PHE A 712 10.12 29.79 26.02
N SER A 713 10.75 29.17 27.01
CA SER A 713 12.20 28.97 27.05
C SER A 713 12.61 27.68 27.75
N TYR A 714 13.79 27.18 27.38
CA TYR A 714 14.41 25.99 27.94
C TYR A 714 15.86 26.27 28.32
N GLN A 715 16.35 25.67 29.41
CA GLN A 715 17.78 25.56 29.68
C GLN A 715 18.34 24.34 28.97
N VAL A 716 19.23 24.57 28.01
CA VAL A 716 19.89 23.52 27.22
C VAL A 716 21.39 23.54 27.48
N LYS A 717 22.03 22.37 27.40
CA LYS A 717 23.48 22.23 27.44
C LYS A 717 24.11 22.66 26.13
N VAL A 718 25.28 23.26 26.23
CA VAL A 718 26.16 23.60 25.10
C VAL A 718 27.53 23.00 25.37
N ASN A 719 28.34 22.82 24.33
CA ASN A 719 29.72 22.40 24.51
C ASN A 719 30.60 23.64 24.75
N PRO A 720 31.15 23.86 25.96
CA PRO A 720 31.99 25.01 26.26
C PRO A 720 33.34 24.98 25.52
N ASP A 721 33.81 23.79 25.13
CA ASP A 721 35.09 23.58 24.46
C ASP A 721 34.96 23.65 22.93
N ALA A 722 33.73 23.76 22.42
CA ALA A 722 33.48 23.84 21.00
C ALA A 722 33.71 25.24 20.46
N THR A 723 34.39 25.33 19.32
CA THR A 723 34.54 26.58 18.57
C THR A 723 33.21 27.14 18.07
N GLN A 724 32.20 26.27 17.94
CA GLN A 724 30.90 26.63 17.42
C GLN A 724 29.82 25.67 17.93
N ASN A 725 28.73 26.22 18.47
CA ASN A 725 27.50 25.48 18.78
C ASN A 725 26.39 25.88 17.81
N TYR A 726 25.51 24.94 17.49
CA TYR A 726 24.33 25.14 16.66
C TYR A 726 23.08 24.71 17.42
N LEU A 727 22.02 25.48 17.27
CA LEU A 727 20.67 25.11 17.67
C LEU A 727 19.93 24.60 16.44
N VAL A 728 19.54 23.33 16.45
CA VAL A 728 18.69 22.73 15.43
C VAL A 728 17.28 22.64 15.97
N VAL A 729 16.31 23.19 15.23
CA VAL A 729 14.91 23.25 15.64
C VAL A 729 14.04 22.54 14.61
N THR A 730 13.22 21.61 15.07
CA THR A 730 12.23 20.95 14.20
C THR A 730 10.91 21.72 14.17
N TYR A 731 10.43 22.00 12.96
CA TYR A 731 9.14 22.62 12.71
C TYR A 731 8.25 21.74 11.81
N TRP A 732 6.95 22.03 11.84
CA TRP A 732 6.01 21.56 10.81
C TRP A 732 5.98 22.57 9.67
N GLY A 733 6.15 22.12 8.42
CA GLY A 733 6.33 23.04 7.30
C GLY A 733 5.06 23.59 6.67
N THR A 734 3.87 23.10 7.06
CA THR A 734 2.58 23.78 6.81
C THR A 734 2.19 24.57 8.06
N GLY A 735 2.81 25.74 8.26
CA GLY A 735 2.45 26.66 9.36
C GLY A 735 1.42 27.71 8.93
N GLN A 736 0.69 28.25 9.91
CA GLN A 736 -0.32 29.29 9.69
C GLN A 736 0.32 30.68 9.60
N GLU A 737 -0.38 31.59 8.90
CA GLU A 737 -0.13 33.03 9.02
C GLU A 737 -0.12 33.44 10.51
N ASN A 738 0.69 34.44 10.87
CA ASN A 738 0.81 35.02 12.22
C ASN A 738 1.82 34.38 13.20
N HIS A 739 2.66 33.45 12.76
CA HIS A 739 3.74 32.85 13.59
C HIS A 739 5.09 33.50 13.34
N ASP A 740 5.20 34.79 13.67
CA ASP A 740 6.43 35.59 13.57
C ASP A 740 7.06 35.75 14.96
N PHE A 741 8.29 35.29 15.14
CA PHE A 741 8.94 35.27 16.46
C PHE A 741 10.46 35.35 16.39
N ASP A 742 11.08 35.80 17.48
CA ASP A 742 12.52 35.80 17.66
C ASP A 742 12.99 34.57 18.45
N ILE A 743 14.19 34.10 18.12
CA ILE A 743 14.92 33.08 18.87
C ILE A 743 16.05 33.79 19.59
N LEU A 744 16.11 33.63 20.92
CA LEU A 744 17.06 34.30 21.79
C LEU A 744 17.88 33.30 22.60
N ILE A 745 19.17 33.60 22.79
CA ILE A 745 20.09 32.90 23.67
C ILE A 745 20.45 33.85 24.81
N ASP A 746 20.09 33.47 26.04
CA ASP A 746 20.26 34.30 27.25
C ASP A 746 19.74 35.75 27.06
N GLY A 747 18.63 35.89 26.34
CA GLY A 747 17.98 37.18 26.05
C GLY A 747 18.56 37.97 24.88
N GLN A 748 19.61 37.47 24.21
CA GLN A 748 20.16 38.08 23.00
C GLN A 748 19.63 37.37 21.76
N LYS A 749 19.13 38.12 20.78
CA LYS A 749 18.54 37.57 19.56
C LYS A 749 19.61 36.95 18.65
N ILE A 750 19.35 35.73 18.19
CA ILE A 750 20.18 35.04 17.18
C ILE A 750 19.48 34.88 15.83
N ALA A 751 18.14 34.85 15.81
CA ALA A 751 17.35 34.69 14.60
C ALA A 751 15.93 35.24 14.77
N THR A 752 15.26 35.47 13.64
CA THR A 752 13.83 35.77 13.54
C THR A 752 13.23 34.77 12.56
N GLU A 753 12.10 34.17 12.93
CA GLU A 753 11.44 33.12 12.16
C GLU A 753 10.00 33.46 11.78
N CYS A 754 9.58 32.91 10.64
CA CYS A 754 8.21 32.95 10.13
C CYS A 754 7.86 31.58 9.53
N LEU A 755 6.90 30.87 10.13
CA LEU A 755 6.60 29.47 9.76
C LEU A 755 5.59 29.31 8.61
N MET A 756 5.25 30.39 7.90
CA MET A 756 4.22 30.36 6.88
C MET A 756 4.63 29.48 5.68
N ASN A 757 4.01 28.30 5.56
CA ASN A 757 4.05 27.38 4.42
C ASN A 757 5.43 27.11 3.76
N LYS A 758 6.51 27.04 4.53
CA LYS A 758 7.86 26.77 3.98
C LYS A 758 7.96 25.40 3.29
N HIS A 759 7.48 24.34 3.95
CA HIS A 759 7.67 22.95 3.51
C HIS A 759 6.42 22.09 3.73
N PRO A 760 5.44 22.14 2.84
CA PRO A 760 4.15 21.51 3.09
C PRO A 760 4.20 20.00 3.41
N LEU A 761 3.30 19.52 4.28
CA LEU A 761 3.12 18.09 4.60
C LEU A 761 4.37 17.36 5.11
N THR A 762 5.38 18.06 5.60
CA THR A 762 6.59 17.42 6.12
C THR A 762 7.16 18.20 7.30
N PHE A 763 7.88 17.48 8.16
CA PHE A 763 8.73 18.09 9.18
C PHE A 763 10.04 18.51 8.54
N TYR A 764 10.61 19.59 9.04
CA TYR A 764 11.94 20.03 8.63
C TYR A 764 12.72 20.56 9.82
N GLU A 765 14.03 20.49 9.71
CA GLU A 765 14.96 21.05 10.69
C GLU A 765 15.52 22.36 10.14
N GLU A 766 15.54 23.40 10.96
CA GLU A 766 16.24 24.65 10.67
C GLU A 766 17.46 24.75 11.60
N ILE A 767 18.58 25.21 11.06
CA ILE A 767 19.87 25.26 11.77
C ILE A 767 20.22 26.72 12.08
N TYR A 768 20.29 27.06 13.35
CA TYR A 768 20.71 28.37 13.82
C TYR A 768 22.11 28.30 14.42
N LYS A 769 23.01 29.11 13.88
CA LYS A 769 24.33 29.32 14.45
C LYS A 769 24.20 30.09 15.76
N ILE A 770 24.72 29.55 16.87
CA ILE A 770 24.80 30.28 18.15
C ILE A 770 26.14 31.04 18.16
N PRO A 771 26.17 32.38 18.20
CA PRO A 771 27.43 33.12 18.27
C PRO A 771 28.33 32.60 19.40
N ALA A 772 29.62 32.36 19.11
CA ALA A 772 30.52 31.65 20.01
C ALA A 772 30.69 32.37 21.37
N ASP A 773 30.68 33.70 21.36
CA ASP A 773 30.71 34.57 22.54
C ASP A 773 29.49 34.39 23.47
N MET A 774 28.37 33.89 22.94
CA MET A 774 27.18 33.59 23.75
C MET A 774 27.30 32.26 24.52
N THR A 775 28.22 31.37 24.11
CA THR A 775 28.45 30.05 24.74
C THR A 775 29.81 29.90 25.42
N ASP A 776 30.72 30.86 25.23
CA ASP A 776 32.09 30.80 25.75
C ASP A 776 32.13 30.58 27.28
N GLY A 777 32.81 29.53 27.71
CA GLY A 777 32.91 29.12 29.12
C GLY A 777 31.60 28.70 29.80
N LYS A 778 30.49 28.56 29.06
CA LYS A 778 29.19 28.15 29.61
C LYS A 778 28.92 26.68 29.32
N GLU A 779 28.40 25.96 30.31
CA GLU A 779 27.89 24.59 30.11
C GLU A 779 26.42 24.57 29.66
N LYS A 780 25.68 25.66 29.93
CA LYS A 780 24.25 25.78 29.63
C LYS A 780 23.89 27.20 29.22
N VAL A 781 22.88 27.31 28.37
CA VAL A 781 22.26 28.58 27.96
C VAL A 781 20.74 28.46 27.99
N THR A 782 20.05 29.60 28.06
CA THR A 782 18.59 29.66 27.94
C THR A 782 18.22 29.96 26.50
N VAL A 783 17.57 29.02 25.82
CA VAL A 783 16.96 29.22 24.50
C VAL A 783 15.52 29.69 24.71
N ARG A 784 15.16 30.87 24.19
CA ARG A 784 13.80 31.43 24.26
C ARG A 784 13.23 31.64 22.87
N PHE A 785 11.98 31.25 22.70
CA PHE A 785 11.13 31.55 21.55
C PHE A 785 10.14 32.64 21.98
N GLN A 786 10.21 33.81 21.36
CA GLN A 786 9.46 34.99 21.76
C GLN A 786 8.68 35.57 20.60
N SER A 787 7.36 35.60 20.70
CA SER A 787 6.51 36.18 19.67
C SER A 787 6.79 37.68 19.49
N HIS A 788 6.62 38.15 18.25
CA HIS A 788 6.52 39.57 17.98
C HIS A 788 5.16 40.12 18.49
N PRO A 789 5.03 41.44 18.70
CA PRO A 789 3.77 42.04 19.11
C PRO A 789 2.61 41.71 18.16
N GLY A 790 1.50 41.20 18.70
CA GLY A 790 0.32 40.75 17.95
C GLY A 790 0.48 39.40 17.24
N LYS A 791 1.61 38.71 17.46
CA LYS A 791 1.99 37.46 16.79
C LYS A 791 2.07 36.29 17.77
N LYS A 792 2.29 35.09 17.24
CA LYS A 792 2.50 33.84 17.99
C LYS A 792 3.92 33.31 17.76
N ALA A 793 4.47 32.58 18.73
CA ALA A 793 5.72 31.83 18.59
C ALA A 793 5.46 30.34 18.45
N GLY A 794 6.34 29.63 17.72
CA GLY A 794 6.18 28.19 17.45
C GLY A 794 5.22 27.91 16.29
N ALA A 795 4.78 26.65 16.06
CA ALA A 795 5.05 25.47 16.86
C ALA A 795 6.45 24.87 16.66
N VAL A 796 7.19 24.76 17.75
CA VAL A 796 8.45 24.00 17.84
C VAL A 796 8.12 22.58 18.26
N PHE A 797 8.73 21.58 17.63
CA PHE A 797 8.47 20.16 17.93
C PHE A 797 9.64 19.46 18.62
N ALA A 798 10.85 19.94 18.38
CA ALA A 798 12.06 19.35 18.92
C ALA A 798 13.22 20.35 18.87
N LEU A 799 14.16 20.22 19.81
CA LEU A 799 15.43 20.94 19.86
C LEU A 799 16.59 19.96 19.93
N LYS A 800 17.69 20.29 19.25
CA LYS A 800 18.99 19.62 19.34
C LYS A 800 20.08 20.67 19.37
N VAL A 801 20.97 20.63 20.37
CA VAL A 801 22.18 21.45 20.40
C VAL A 801 23.36 20.58 19.98
N THR A 802 24.10 21.00 18.97
CA THR A 802 25.18 20.20 18.39
C THR A 802 26.30 21.08 17.87
N THR A 803 27.49 20.50 17.76
CA THR A 803 28.67 21.11 17.12
C THR A 803 28.75 20.77 15.62
N GLU A 804 28.04 19.73 15.20
CA GLU A 804 27.96 19.26 13.81
C GLU A 804 26.48 19.06 13.43
N PRO A 805 25.82 20.09 12.83
CA PRO A 805 24.38 20.09 12.62
C PRO A 805 23.91 19.18 11.48
N ASP A 806 24.79 18.85 10.54
CA ASP A 806 24.49 17.98 9.40
C ASP A 806 24.55 16.48 9.75
N LEU A 807 25.08 16.13 10.92
CA LEU A 807 25.17 14.75 11.40
C LEU A 807 24.06 14.43 12.39
N PHE A 808 23.74 13.13 12.47
CA PHE A 808 22.62 12.64 13.25
C PHE A 808 21.34 13.40 12.90
N PRO A 809 20.94 13.42 11.61
CA PRO A 809 19.62 13.90 11.21
C PRO A 809 18.63 13.06 12.00
N GLY A 810 17.83 13.72 12.80
CA GLY A 810 17.21 13.05 13.92
C GLY A 810 16.12 13.94 14.41
N TYR A 811 14.98 13.83 13.75
CA TYR A 811 13.75 14.39 14.27
C TYR A 811 13.50 13.72 15.61
N SER A 812 13.77 14.41 16.72
CA SER A 812 13.83 13.80 18.05
C SER A 812 12.47 13.27 18.55
N PHE A 813 11.45 13.19 17.69
CA PHE A 813 10.15 12.56 17.94
C PHE A 813 10.22 11.12 18.45
N TYR A 814 11.26 10.37 18.08
CA TYR A 814 11.31 8.91 18.30
C TYR A 814 12.36 8.48 19.34
N LEU A 815 12.92 9.42 20.10
CA LEU A 815 13.91 9.14 21.15
C LEU A 815 13.27 9.09 22.53
#